data_AF-A0A0E0R9E6-F1
#
_entry.id   AF-A0A0E0R9E6-F1
#
_cell.length_a   1.000
_cell.length_b   1.000
_cell.length_c   1.000
_cell.angle_alpha   90.00
_cell.angle_beta   90.00
_cell.angle_gamma   90.00
#
_symmetry.space_group_name_H-M   'P 1'
#
loop_
_entity.id
_entity.type
_entity.pdbx_description
1 polymer ?
#
loop_
_entity_poly.entity_id
_entity_poly.type
_entity_poly.pdbx_seq_one_letter_code
_entity_poly.pdbx_strand_id
1 'polypeptide(L)'
;MAAAAARDALLDELRALMAAHSPPLHALVVPSEDAHQSEYVSERDKRRQFVSGFTGSAGLALITMKEALLWTDGRYFLQAEQQLSDRWKLMRMGEDPPVEVWIADNLSDEAVVGINPWCISVDTAQRYEHAFSKKHQTLFQLSSDLIDEIWKDRPSAEALPVFVQPVEYAGRTVTEKLKELREKLLHEKARGIIIAALDEVAWLYNIRGDDVHYSPVVHSYSIVTLHSAFFYVDKRKVSVEVQNYMTENGIDIKDYNMVQSDASLLASGQLKGSAVNGSSYGENDMNENSKVWIDSNSCCLALYSKLDQDQVLMLQSPIALPKAVKNPVELDGLRKAHIRDGAAVVQYLAWLDNQMQENYGASGYFSEAKGSQKKQHMEVKLTEVSVSDKLEGFRASKEHFKGLSFPTISSVGPNAAVIHYSPEASSCAELDADKIYLCDSGAQYLDGTTDITRTVHFGKPSEHEKSCYTAVLKGHIALDSAVFPNGTTGHALDILARTPLWRSGLDYRHGTGHGIGSYLNVHEGPHLISFRPSARNVPLQASMTVTDEPGYYEDGSFGIRLENVLIVKEANTKYNFGDKGYLAFEHITWAPYQTKLIDTTLLTPAEIEWVNAYHADCRKILQPYLNEQEKEWLRKATEPIAMRCC
;
A
#
# COMPACT_ATOMS: atom_id res chain seq x y z
N MET A 1 4.68 23.58 20.19
CA MET A 1 5.58 23.63 21.38
C MET A 1 5.12 22.72 22.52
N ALA A 2 3.90 22.84 23.07
CA ALA A 2 3.46 21.99 24.19
C ALA A 2 3.42 20.48 23.88
N ALA A 3 2.93 20.09 22.69
CA ALA A 3 2.92 18.68 22.26
C ALA A 3 4.34 18.14 21.98
N ALA A 4 5.28 18.97 21.52
CA ALA A 4 6.68 18.57 21.34
C ALA A 4 7.37 18.35 22.70
N ALA A 5 7.17 19.26 23.66
CA ALA A 5 7.72 19.12 25.00
C ALA A 5 7.16 17.90 25.76
N ALA A 6 5.88 17.57 25.57
CA ALA A 6 5.29 16.34 26.13
C ALA A 6 5.89 15.07 25.49
N ARG A 7 6.15 15.08 24.18
CA ARG A 7 6.81 13.97 23.47
C ARG A 7 8.27 13.80 23.86
N ASP A 8 8.98 14.90 24.09
CA ASP A 8 10.38 14.86 24.55
C ASP A 8 10.51 14.20 25.93
N ALA A 9 9.49 14.33 26.80
CA ALA A 9 9.46 13.63 28.09
C ALA A 9 9.32 12.10 27.94
N LEU A 10 8.66 11.61 26.87
CA LEU A 10 8.56 10.17 26.58
C LEU A 10 9.93 9.55 26.34
N LEU A 11 10.83 10.26 25.64
CA LEU A 11 12.21 9.79 25.41
C LEU A 11 12.97 9.58 26.72
N ASP A 12 12.77 10.47 27.71
CA ASP A 12 13.44 10.37 28.99
C ASP A 12 12.87 9.23 29.85
N GLU A 13 11.55 9.02 29.82
CA GLU A 13 10.89 7.87 30.44
C GLU A 13 11.36 6.55 29.83
N LEU A 14 11.44 6.46 28.50
CA LEU A 14 11.96 5.28 27.80
C LEU A 14 13.41 4.98 28.13
N ARG A 15 14.28 6.00 28.16
CA ARG A 15 15.70 5.81 28.52
C ARG A 15 15.86 5.34 29.97
N ALA A 16 14.98 5.78 30.88
CA ALA A 16 14.96 5.28 32.24
C ALA A 16 14.56 3.79 32.31
N LEU A 17 13.54 3.38 31.54
CA LEU A 17 13.15 1.96 31.41
C LEU A 17 14.27 1.12 30.78
N MET A 18 14.90 1.60 29.71
CA MET A 18 16.04 0.94 29.06
C MET A 18 17.20 0.71 30.03
N ALA A 19 17.52 1.70 30.88
CA ALA A 19 18.58 1.59 31.89
C ALA A 19 18.21 0.64 33.03
N ALA A 20 16.92 0.58 33.41
CA ALA A 20 16.42 -0.28 34.48
C ALA A 20 16.17 -1.73 34.04
N HIS A 21 16.07 -1.99 32.73
CA HIS A 21 15.88 -3.32 32.18
C HIS A 21 17.06 -4.26 32.52
N SER A 22 16.81 -5.57 32.55
CA SER A 22 17.84 -6.59 32.81
C SER A 22 17.92 -7.58 31.64
N PRO A 23 19.02 -7.60 30.85
CA PRO A 23 20.19 -6.71 30.92
C PRO A 23 19.86 -5.26 30.49
N PRO A 24 20.63 -4.24 30.93
CA PRO A 24 20.42 -2.87 30.49
C PRO A 24 20.54 -2.72 28.98
N LEU A 25 19.61 -1.96 28.38
CA LEU A 25 19.57 -1.73 26.94
C LEU A 25 20.36 -0.47 26.57
N HIS A 26 21.12 -0.55 25.49
CA HIS A 26 21.89 0.57 24.93
C HIS A 26 21.12 1.29 23.82
N ALA A 27 20.25 0.55 23.12
CA ALA A 27 19.32 1.08 22.15
C ALA A 27 18.01 0.27 22.11
N LEU A 28 16.95 0.90 21.64
CA LEU A 28 15.63 0.31 21.41
C LEU A 28 15.21 0.59 19.96
N VAL A 29 14.86 -0.45 19.21
CA VAL A 29 14.32 -0.32 17.85
C VAL A 29 12.79 -0.35 17.92
N VAL A 30 12.16 0.63 17.29
CA VAL A 30 10.70 0.75 17.21
C VAL A 30 10.30 0.88 15.73
N PRO A 31 9.96 -0.25 15.06
CA PRO A 31 9.50 -0.25 13.68
C PRO A 31 8.09 0.36 13.55
N SER A 32 7.64 0.57 12.32
CA SER A 32 6.24 0.94 12.06
C SER A 32 5.32 -0.27 12.06
N GLU A 33 5.89 -1.40 11.65
CA GLU A 33 5.26 -2.68 11.43
C GLU A 33 4.69 -3.29 12.71
N ASP A 34 3.55 -3.96 12.58
CA ASP A 34 2.91 -4.73 13.62
C ASP A 34 3.42 -6.19 13.64
N ALA A 35 2.70 -7.06 14.35
CA ALA A 35 3.01 -8.48 14.47
C ALA A 35 2.89 -9.29 13.15
N HIS A 36 2.40 -8.64 12.09
CA HIS A 36 2.08 -9.22 10.79
C HIS A 36 2.81 -8.52 9.64
N GLN A 37 3.68 -7.57 9.97
CA GLN A 37 4.45 -6.77 9.01
C GLN A 37 3.54 -5.97 8.06
N SER A 38 2.43 -5.47 8.60
CA SER A 38 1.49 -4.60 7.88
C SER A 38 2.11 -3.24 7.58
N GLU A 39 1.84 -2.68 6.40
CA GLU A 39 2.26 -1.30 6.04
C GLU A 39 1.44 -0.25 6.79
N TYR A 40 0.11 -0.38 6.74
CA TYR A 40 -0.79 0.34 7.62
C TYR A 40 -1.03 -0.52 8.85
N VAL A 41 -0.97 0.11 10.03
CA VAL A 41 -1.19 -0.59 11.30
C VAL A 41 -2.37 0.02 12.04
N SER A 42 -2.99 -0.78 12.91
CA SER A 42 -4.08 -0.30 13.77
C SER A 42 -3.61 0.80 14.72
N GLU A 43 -4.52 1.65 15.21
CA GLU A 43 -4.16 2.79 16.08
C GLU A 43 -3.34 2.37 17.31
N ARG A 44 -3.59 1.19 17.85
CA ARG A 44 -2.87 0.65 19.02
C ARG A 44 -1.47 0.15 18.70
N ASP A 45 -1.13 -0.04 17.44
CA ASP A 45 0.18 -0.53 16.98
C ASP A 45 1.07 0.59 16.43
N LYS A 46 0.57 1.83 16.37
CA LYS A 46 1.29 3.05 15.97
C LYS A 46 2.34 3.53 17.01
N ARG A 47 3.13 2.60 17.56
CA ARG A 47 4.15 2.85 18.60
C ARG A 47 5.20 3.86 18.15
N ARG A 48 5.69 3.74 16.92
CA ARG A 48 6.64 4.69 16.34
C ARG A 48 6.05 6.10 16.24
N GLN A 49 4.79 6.24 15.83
CA GLN A 49 4.11 7.54 15.82
C GLN A 49 3.94 8.09 17.25
N PHE A 50 3.55 7.25 18.21
CA PHE A 50 3.42 7.66 19.61
C PHE A 50 4.73 8.27 20.17
N VAL A 51 5.87 7.60 19.95
CA VAL A 51 7.15 8.07 20.50
C VAL A 51 7.81 9.22 19.72
N SER A 52 7.66 9.25 18.40
CA SER A 52 8.35 10.23 17.54
C SER A 52 7.48 11.40 17.10
N GLY A 53 6.16 11.22 17.10
CA GLY A 53 5.22 12.14 16.49
C GLY A 53 5.15 12.09 14.97
N PHE A 54 5.99 11.29 14.30
CA PHE A 54 5.96 11.13 12.85
C PHE A 54 4.85 10.18 12.42
N THR A 55 3.97 10.64 11.51
CA THR A 55 2.72 9.97 11.12
C THR A 55 2.74 9.30 9.74
N GLY A 56 3.87 9.30 9.02
CA GLY A 56 3.97 8.60 7.73
C GLY A 56 3.74 7.08 7.87
N SER A 57 3.41 6.34 6.81
CA SER A 57 3.17 4.89 6.94
C SER A 57 4.46 4.11 7.17
N ALA A 58 5.56 4.52 6.55
CA ALA A 58 6.85 3.84 6.63
C ALA A 58 7.87 4.60 7.48
N GLY A 59 8.53 3.89 8.41
CA GLY A 59 9.68 4.41 9.13
C GLY A 59 10.15 3.51 10.26
N LEU A 60 11.33 3.79 10.79
CA LEU A 60 11.92 3.06 11.91
C LEU A 60 12.57 4.04 12.87
N ALA A 61 12.14 4.02 14.12
CA ALA A 61 12.74 4.80 15.19
C ALA A 61 13.82 3.97 15.91
N LEU A 62 14.96 4.61 16.17
CA LEU A 62 16.03 4.09 17.01
C LEU A 62 16.23 5.06 18.17
N ILE A 63 16.00 4.59 19.39
CA ILE A 63 16.23 5.37 20.60
C ILE A 63 17.47 4.80 21.27
N THR A 64 18.52 5.60 21.39
CA THR A 64 19.71 5.25 22.17
C THR A 64 19.68 5.97 23.52
N MET A 65 20.63 5.66 24.39
CA MET A 65 20.80 6.39 25.65
C MET A 65 21.09 7.88 25.47
N LYS A 66 21.48 8.33 24.27
CA LYS A 66 21.89 9.72 24.00
C LYS A 66 21.11 10.39 22.87
N GLU A 67 20.74 9.64 21.85
CA GLU A 67 20.15 10.14 20.60
C GLU A 67 18.79 9.47 20.33
N ALA A 68 18.00 10.09 19.46
CA ALA A 68 16.80 9.50 18.88
C ALA A 68 16.85 9.75 17.37
N LEU A 69 16.74 8.69 16.57
CA LEU A 69 16.89 8.74 15.12
C LEU A 69 15.67 8.11 14.46
N LEU A 70 15.24 8.65 13.32
CA LEU A 70 14.13 8.12 12.55
C LEU A 70 14.57 7.90 11.09
N TRP A 71 14.57 6.65 10.64
CA TRP A 71 14.69 6.30 9.22
C TRP A 71 13.33 6.35 8.55
N THR A 72 13.25 6.97 7.37
CA THR A 72 12.11 6.84 6.47
C THR A 72 12.57 7.02 5.03
N ASP A 73 11.71 6.72 4.06
CA ASP A 73 12.02 6.84 2.63
C ASP A 73 11.63 8.20 2.04
N GLY A 74 12.03 8.43 0.79
CA GLY A 74 11.90 9.72 0.11
C GLY A 74 10.48 10.28 0.03
N ARG A 75 9.44 9.46 0.20
CA ARG A 75 8.04 9.90 0.28
C ARG A 75 7.78 10.81 1.48
N TYR A 76 8.59 10.68 2.53
CA TYR A 76 8.31 11.20 3.86
C TYR A 76 9.34 12.19 4.40
N PHE A 77 10.38 12.52 3.62
CA PHE A 77 11.44 13.42 4.09
C PHE A 77 10.91 14.77 4.58
N LEU A 78 10.12 15.47 3.75
CA LEU A 78 9.54 16.76 4.13
C LEU A 78 8.58 16.64 5.33
N GLN A 79 7.77 15.58 5.37
CA GLN A 79 6.85 15.33 6.47
C GLN A 79 7.60 15.10 7.79
N ALA A 80 8.67 14.30 7.77
CA ALA A 80 9.48 14.03 8.95
C ALA A 80 10.18 15.30 9.46
N GLU A 81 10.72 16.14 8.58
CA GLU A 81 11.32 17.43 8.96
C GLU A 81 10.32 18.39 9.63
N GLN A 82 9.04 18.32 9.25
CA GLN A 82 7.98 19.14 9.84
C GLN A 82 7.46 18.59 11.17
N GLN A 83 7.44 17.26 11.35
CA GLN A 83 6.77 16.61 12.47
C GLN A 83 7.71 16.27 13.65
N LEU A 84 8.98 16.00 13.38
CA LEU A 84 9.98 15.63 14.39
C LEU A 84 10.39 16.84 15.24
N SER A 85 10.70 16.61 16.52
CA SER A 85 11.29 17.63 17.39
C SER A 85 12.80 17.72 17.21
N ASP A 86 13.43 18.78 17.73
CA ASP A 86 14.89 19.00 17.67
C ASP A 86 15.71 17.88 18.37
N ARG A 87 15.06 17.02 19.16
CA ARG A 87 15.69 15.85 19.80
C ARG A 87 15.79 14.64 18.88
N TRP A 88 15.06 14.65 17.75
CA TRP A 88 15.05 13.58 16.77
C TRP A 88 15.89 13.98 15.55
N LYS A 89 16.67 13.02 15.06
CA LYS A 89 17.42 13.17 13.82
C LYS A 89 16.76 12.34 12.72
N LEU A 90 16.34 13.00 11.64
CA LEU A 90 15.92 12.31 10.41
C LEU A 90 17.14 11.63 9.76
N MET A 91 16.95 10.37 9.38
CA MET A 91 17.87 9.56 8.61
C MET A 91 17.20 9.19 7.28
N ARG A 92 17.74 9.67 6.17
CA ARG A 92 17.14 9.59 4.83
C ARG A 92 17.52 8.27 4.16
N MET A 93 16.59 7.32 4.07
CA MET A 93 16.87 6.02 3.45
C MET A 93 17.30 6.18 1.99
N GLY A 94 18.45 5.57 1.64
CA GLY A 94 19.08 5.69 0.32
C GLY A 94 20.14 6.78 0.23
N GLU A 95 20.18 7.71 1.19
CA GLU A 95 21.22 8.75 1.32
C GLU A 95 22.10 8.49 2.56
N ASP A 96 21.49 8.18 3.70
CA ASP A 96 22.14 7.86 4.97
C ASP A 96 22.40 6.34 5.14
N PRO A 97 23.33 5.93 6.03
CA PRO A 97 23.57 4.53 6.34
C PRO A 97 22.29 3.82 6.82
N PRO A 98 22.06 2.56 6.40
CA PRO A 98 21.00 1.72 6.96
C PRO A 98 21.12 1.58 8.48
N VAL A 99 20.00 1.36 9.17
CA VAL A 99 19.96 1.33 10.64
C VAL A 99 20.91 0.28 11.23
N GLU A 100 21.00 -0.90 10.61
CA GLU A 100 21.88 -1.97 11.06
C GLU A 100 23.36 -1.60 10.97
N VAL A 101 23.74 -0.87 9.93
CA VAL A 101 25.10 -0.35 9.74
C VAL A 101 25.36 0.77 10.75
N TRP A 102 24.40 1.68 10.92
CA TRP A 102 24.52 2.78 11.87
C TRP A 102 24.70 2.26 13.30
N ILE A 103 23.90 1.29 13.73
CA ILE A 103 24.02 0.68 15.07
C ILE A 103 25.39 0.02 15.23
N ALA A 104 25.79 -0.80 14.25
CA ALA A 104 27.07 -1.49 14.26
C ALA A 104 28.24 -0.49 14.38
N ASP A 105 28.18 0.64 13.69
CA ASP A 105 29.27 1.61 13.69
C ASP A 105 29.28 2.53 14.92
N ASN A 106 28.10 2.92 15.45
CA ASN A 106 27.98 3.98 16.45
C ASN A 106 27.77 3.49 17.90
N LEU A 107 27.26 2.27 18.10
CA LEU A 107 27.18 1.70 19.45
C LEU A 107 28.51 1.06 19.85
N SER A 108 28.70 0.93 21.17
CA SER A 108 29.88 0.28 21.75
C SER A 108 29.94 -1.21 21.38
N ASP A 109 31.11 -1.79 21.58
CA ASP A 109 31.26 -3.24 21.61
C ASP A 109 30.34 -3.83 22.68
N GLU A 110 29.79 -5.02 22.41
CA GLU A 110 28.86 -5.74 23.28
C GLU A 110 27.56 -4.98 23.64
N ALA A 111 27.23 -3.92 22.90
CA ALA A 111 25.99 -3.18 23.13
C ALA A 111 24.76 -4.07 22.96
N VAL A 112 23.78 -3.88 23.84
CA VAL A 112 22.51 -4.61 23.86
C VAL A 112 21.42 -3.76 23.19
N VAL A 113 20.87 -4.26 22.09
CA VAL A 113 19.85 -3.59 21.27
C VAL A 113 18.52 -4.30 21.48
N GLY A 114 17.60 -3.67 22.22
CA GLY A 114 16.27 -4.22 22.50
C GLY A 114 15.34 -4.10 21.30
N ILE A 115 14.58 -5.16 21.04
CA ILE A 115 13.55 -5.22 20.00
C ILE A 115 12.29 -5.92 20.51
N ASN A 116 11.12 -5.55 19.98
CA ASN A 116 9.92 -6.34 20.13
C ASN A 116 9.93 -7.48 19.09
N PRO A 117 10.05 -8.76 19.49
CA PRO A 117 10.22 -9.86 18.54
C PRO A 117 8.97 -10.14 17.70
N TRP A 118 7.81 -9.60 18.07
CA TRP A 118 6.60 -9.69 17.26
C TRP A 118 6.64 -8.71 16.08
N CYS A 119 7.21 -7.53 16.26
CA CYS A 119 7.23 -6.47 15.24
C CYS A 119 8.44 -6.51 14.30
N ILE A 120 9.33 -7.50 14.44
CA ILE A 120 10.52 -7.66 13.61
C ILE A 120 10.41 -8.96 12.83
N SER A 121 10.56 -8.87 11.50
CA SER A 121 10.60 -10.04 10.62
C SER A 121 11.90 -10.83 10.77
N VAL A 122 11.88 -12.11 10.42
CA VAL A 122 13.08 -12.97 10.44
C VAL A 122 14.19 -12.42 9.56
N ASP A 123 13.87 -11.94 8.35
CA ASP A 123 14.85 -11.32 7.44
C ASP A 123 15.55 -10.12 8.11
N THR A 124 14.76 -9.23 8.71
CA THR A 124 15.29 -8.03 9.37
C THR A 124 16.17 -8.40 10.56
N ALA A 125 15.75 -9.36 11.38
CA ALA A 125 16.54 -9.84 12.50
C ALA A 125 17.89 -10.42 12.04
N GLN A 126 17.90 -11.25 11.00
CA GLN A 126 19.13 -11.83 10.45
C GLN A 126 20.09 -10.77 9.89
N ARG A 127 19.57 -9.72 9.23
CA ARG A 127 20.38 -8.57 8.80
C ARG A 127 21.02 -7.84 9.99
N TYR A 128 20.27 -7.65 11.08
CA TYR A 128 20.77 -7.01 12.29
C TYR A 128 21.85 -7.85 12.95
N GLU A 129 21.59 -9.14 13.17
CA GLU A 129 22.56 -10.09 13.76
C GLU A 129 23.85 -10.16 12.92
N HIS A 130 23.74 -10.16 11.59
CA HIS A 130 24.90 -10.16 10.71
C HIS A 130 25.74 -8.89 10.89
N ALA A 131 25.11 -7.71 10.91
CA ALA A 131 25.80 -6.43 11.11
C ALA A 131 26.46 -6.32 12.50
N PHE A 132 25.80 -6.85 13.53
CA PHE A 132 26.22 -6.76 14.94
C PHE A 132 27.40 -7.67 15.28
N SER A 133 27.65 -8.69 14.46
CA SER A 133 28.62 -9.75 14.74
C SER A 133 30.06 -9.28 14.96
N LYS A 134 30.50 -8.24 14.23
CA LYS A 134 31.87 -7.69 14.30
C LYS A 134 32.22 -7.08 15.66
N LYS A 135 31.24 -6.51 16.35
CA LYS A 135 31.41 -5.85 17.66
C LYS A 135 30.77 -6.64 18.79
N HIS A 136 30.36 -7.89 18.54
CA HIS A 136 29.68 -8.74 19.50
C HIS A 136 28.43 -8.10 20.14
N GLN A 137 27.76 -7.21 19.40
CA GLN A 137 26.53 -6.57 19.86
C GLN A 137 25.39 -7.59 19.89
N THR A 138 24.46 -7.43 20.82
CA THR A 138 23.38 -8.39 21.07
C THR A 138 22.04 -7.82 20.59
N LEU A 139 21.36 -8.54 19.70
CA LEU A 139 19.95 -8.30 19.40
C LEU A 139 19.09 -8.97 20.49
N PHE A 140 18.53 -8.17 21.39
CA PHE A 140 17.83 -8.65 22.57
C PHE A 140 16.31 -8.64 22.37
N GLN A 141 15.69 -9.83 22.43
CA GLN A 141 14.24 -9.99 22.30
C GLN A 141 13.54 -9.65 23.62
N LEU A 142 12.74 -8.59 23.63
CA LEU A 142 11.99 -8.16 24.81
C LEU A 142 10.78 -9.06 25.06
N SER A 143 10.50 -9.35 26.33
CA SER A 143 9.29 -10.08 26.75
C SER A 143 8.04 -9.19 26.79
N SER A 144 8.22 -7.89 27.01
CA SER A 144 7.19 -6.84 26.95
C SER A 144 7.72 -5.66 26.15
N ASP A 145 6.83 -4.97 25.44
CA ASP A 145 7.21 -3.77 24.70
C ASP A 145 7.31 -2.57 25.65
N LEU A 146 8.50 -1.98 25.78
CA LEU A 146 8.73 -0.84 26.68
C LEU A 146 7.90 0.39 26.28
N ILE A 147 7.49 0.51 25.01
CA ILE A 147 6.61 1.59 24.57
C ILE A 147 5.21 1.41 25.18
N ASP A 148 4.73 0.17 25.25
CA ASP A 148 3.41 -0.14 25.78
C ASP A 148 3.34 0.16 27.30
N GLU A 149 4.46 0.13 28.02
CA GLU A 149 4.53 0.44 29.45
C GLU A 149 4.33 1.94 29.75
N ILE A 150 4.73 2.82 28.83
CA ILE A 150 4.60 4.29 28.98
C ILE A 150 3.38 4.86 28.25
N TRP A 151 2.78 4.10 27.33
CA TRP A 151 1.60 4.52 26.57
C TRP A 151 0.31 4.33 27.38
N LYS A 152 0.08 5.23 28.34
CA LYS A 152 -1.01 5.15 29.33
C LYS A 152 -2.41 5.15 28.73
N ASP A 153 -2.60 5.84 27.60
CA ASP A 153 -3.85 5.98 26.85
C ASP A 153 -3.85 5.16 25.55
N ARG A 154 -3.06 4.08 25.49
CA ARG A 154 -3.01 3.20 24.33
C ARG A 154 -4.41 2.67 23.97
N PRO A 155 -4.83 2.77 22.69
CA PRO A 155 -6.13 2.27 22.27
C PRO A 155 -6.32 0.77 22.56
N SER A 156 -7.53 0.39 22.95
CA SER A 156 -7.87 -1.01 23.21
C SER A 156 -7.97 -1.82 21.92
N ALA A 157 -7.80 -3.14 22.03
CA ALA A 157 -8.10 -4.04 20.91
C ALA A 157 -9.60 -3.99 20.56
N GLU A 158 -9.92 -3.53 19.36
CA GLU A 158 -11.29 -3.60 18.85
C GLU A 158 -11.61 -5.02 18.36
N ALA A 159 -12.82 -5.47 18.66
CA ALA A 159 -13.34 -6.78 18.26
C ALA A 159 -14.25 -6.63 17.02
N LEU A 160 -13.71 -6.07 15.94
CA LEU A 160 -14.45 -5.88 14.69
C LEU A 160 -14.75 -7.25 14.04
N PRO A 161 -15.95 -7.47 13.50
CA PRO A 161 -16.38 -8.78 13.05
C PRO A 161 -15.64 -9.27 11.80
N VAL A 162 -15.35 -10.57 11.76
CA VAL A 162 -14.95 -11.26 10.53
C VAL A 162 -16.19 -11.51 9.67
N PHE A 163 -16.05 -11.36 8.36
CA PHE A 163 -17.10 -11.71 7.40
C PHE A 163 -16.53 -12.56 6.26
N VAL A 164 -17.37 -13.43 5.70
CA VAL A 164 -17.03 -14.28 4.56
C VAL A 164 -17.02 -13.42 3.29
N GLN A 165 -16.03 -13.61 2.43
CA GLN A 165 -16.04 -13.11 1.06
C GLN A 165 -16.66 -14.17 0.15
N PRO A 166 -17.87 -13.94 -0.41
CA PRO A 166 -18.51 -14.92 -1.27
C PRO A 166 -17.67 -15.30 -2.49
N VAL A 167 -17.81 -16.55 -2.95
CA VAL A 167 -17.08 -17.07 -4.12
C VAL A 167 -17.43 -16.31 -5.41
N GLU A 168 -18.59 -15.64 -5.46
CA GLU A 168 -18.98 -14.79 -6.59
C GLU A 168 -18.06 -13.57 -6.79
N TYR A 169 -17.33 -13.16 -5.75
CA TYR A 169 -16.29 -12.13 -5.81
C TYR A 169 -14.88 -12.73 -5.81
N ALA A 170 -14.66 -13.80 -5.03
CA ALA A 170 -13.35 -14.41 -4.91
C ALA A 170 -12.95 -15.28 -6.12
N GLY A 171 -13.91 -15.82 -6.87
CA GLY A 171 -13.71 -16.67 -8.05
C GLY A 171 -13.12 -18.07 -7.79
N ARG A 172 -12.62 -18.33 -6.58
CA ARG A 172 -12.05 -19.61 -6.16
C ARG A 172 -12.49 -19.95 -4.75
N THR A 173 -12.75 -21.23 -4.49
CA THR A 173 -13.12 -21.74 -3.17
C THR A 173 -11.90 -21.91 -2.26
N VAL A 174 -12.13 -21.92 -0.95
CA VAL A 174 -11.10 -22.21 0.05
C VAL A 174 -10.53 -23.62 -0.12
N THR A 175 -11.37 -24.60 -0.46
CA THR A 175 -10.95 -25.97 -0.74
C THR A 175 -9.93 -26.05 -1.87
N GLU A 176 -10.15 -25.33 -2.97
CA GLU A 176 -9.21 -25.29 -4.10
C GLU A 176 -7.88 -24.63 -3.71
N LYS A 177 -7.93 -23.54 -2.94
CA LYS A 177 -6.74 -22.81 -2.48
C LYS A 177 -5.90 -23.67 -1.51
N LEU A 178 -6.54 -24.32 -0.54
CA LEU A 178 -5.87 -25.23 0.40
C LEU A 178 -5.28 -26.46 -0.29
N LYS A 179 -5.95 -26.97 -1.33
CA LYS A 179 -5.43 -28.08 -2.13
C LYS A 179 -4.11 -27.68 -2.81
N GLU A 180 -4.10 -26.56 -3.53
CA GLU A 180 -2.88 -26.05 -4.21
C GLU A 180 -1.74 -25.77 -3.20
N LEU A 181 -2.08 -25.19 -2.04
CA LEU A 181 -1.11 -24.95 -0.97
C LEU A 181 -0.47 -26.26 -0.49
N ARG A 182 -1.27 -27.31 -0.26
CA ARG A 182 -0.78 -28.62 0.19
C ARG A 182 0.06 -29.34 -0.86
N GLU A 183 -0.26 -29.18 -2.15
CA GLU A 183 0.58 -29.69 -3.24
C GLU A 183 1.98 -29.05 -3.18
N LYS A 184 2.07 -27.74 -2.90
CA LYS A 184 3.36 -27.05 -2.71
C LYS A 184 4.08 -27.50 -1.43
N LEU A 185 3.36 -27.74 -0.33
CA LEU A 185 3.95 -28.29 0.90
C LEU A 185 4.61 -29.65 0.64
N LEU A 186 3.94 -30.55 -0.09
CA LEU A 186 4.48 -31.86 -0.46
C LEU A 186 5.72 -31.75 -1.35
N HIS A 187 5.67 -30.87 -2.36
CA HIS A 187 6.81 -30.63 -3.24
C HIS A 187 8.06 -30.18 -2.48
N GLU A 188 7.89 -29.25 -1.54
CA GLU A 188 8.97 -28.69 -0.72
C GLU A 188 9.33 -29.55 0.51
N LYS A 189 8.67 -30.71 0.68
CA LYS A 189 8.81 -31.61 1.83
C LYS A 189 8.58 -30.92 3.18
N ALA A 190 7.63 -29.98 3.19
CA ALA A 190 7.22 -29.24 4.37
C ALA A 190 5.99 -29.91 5.00
N ARG A 191 6.02 -30.13 6.32
CA ARG A 191 4.87 -30.67 7.07
C ARG A 191 3.77 -29.64 7.30
N GLY A 192 4.14 -28.36 7.21
CA GLY A 192 3.21 -27.25 7.28
C GLY A 192 3.89 -25.90 7.07
N ILE A 193 3.05 -24.87 6.98
CA ILE A 193 3.44 -23.47 6.80
C ILE A 193 2.80 -22.60 7.88
N ILE A 194 3.54 -21.60 8.35
CA ILE A 194 3.01 -20.51 9.17
C ILE A 194 2.81 -19.28 8.27
N ILE A 195 1.58 -18.79 8.23
CA ILE A 195 1.17 -17.62 7.46
C ILE A 195 0.84 -16.51 8.44
N ALA A 196 1.60 -15.42 8.33
CA ALA A 196 1.51 -14.28 9.23
C ALA A 196 1.01 -13.00 8.54
N ALA A 197 1.17 -12.89 7.23
CA ALA A 197 0.64 -11.77 6.45
C ALA A 197 -0.90 -11.82 6.43
N LEU A 198 -1.55 -10.73 6.83
CA LEU A 198 -3.00 -10.69 7.04
C LEU A 198 -3.79 -10.86 5.74
N ASP A 199 -3.28 -10.29 4.66
CA ASP A 199 -3.86 -10.36 3.33
C ASP A 199 -3.82 -11.78 2.76
N GLU A 200 -2.77 -12.55 3.06
CA GLU A 200 -2.68 -13.96 2.70
C GLU A 200 -3.67 -14.84 3.48
N VAL A 201 -3.84 -14.60 4.78
CA VAL A 201 -4.86 -15.31 5.59
C VAL A 201 -6.26 -15.00 5.06
N ALA A 202 -6.56 -13.72 4.81
CA ALA A 202 -7.82 -13.25 4.26
C ALA A 202 -8.14 -13.88 2.89
N TRP A 203 -7.15 -13.92 1.99
CA TRP A 203 -7.30 -14.51 0.67
C TRP A 203 -7.44 -16.04 0.72
N LEU A 204 -6.63 -16.72 1.55
CA LEU A 204 -6.65 -18.19 1.64
C LEU A 204 -8.01 -18.71 2.09
N TYR A 205 -8.61 -18.04 3.09
CA TYR A 205 -9.87 -18.46 3.69
C TYR A 205 -11.10 -17.74 3.14
N ASN A 206 -10.96 -16.88 2.13
CA ASN A 206 -12.04 -16.04 1.61
C ASN A 206 -12.80 -15.35 2.75
N ILE A 207 -12.07 -14.66 3.61
CA ILE A 207 -12.63 -13.83 4.68
C ILE A 207 -12.09 -12.41 4.56
N ARG A 208 -12.79 -11.47 5.19
CA ARG A 208 -12.40 -10.07 5.28
C ARG A 208 -12.74 -9.54 6.67
N GLY A 209 -12.14 -8.41 7.01
CA GLY A 209 -12.31 -7.71 8.26
C GLY A 209 -12.12 -6.22 8.07
N ASP A 210 -11.99 -5.50 9.18
CA ASP A 210 -11.75 -4.04 9.20
C ASP A 210 -10.75 -3.68 10.31
N ASP A 211 -9.87 -4.63 10.64
CA ASP A 211 -8.95 -4.51 11.77
C ASP A 211 -7.80 -3.52 11.53
N VAL A 212 -7.49 -3.28 10.26
CA VAL A 212 -6.48 -2.33 9.80
C VAL A 212 -7.20 -1.35 8.90
N HIS A 213 -7.12 -0.05 9.24
CA HIS A 213 -7.78 0.97 8.44
C HIS A 213 -7.40 0.83 6.97
N TYR A 214 -8.41 0.96 6.10
CA TYR A 214 -8.31 0.93 4.64
C TYR A 214 -7.96 -0.43 4.01
N SER A 215 -7.53 -1.41 4.80
CA SER A 215 -7.18 -2.75 4.35
C SER A 215 -8.18 -3.75 4.93
N PRO A 216 -9.01 -4.43 4.12
CA PRO A 216 -10.11 -5.26 4.61
C PRO A 216 -9.63 -6.62 5.15
N VAL A 217 -8.70 -6.61 6.10
CA VAL A 217 -8.02 -7.77 6.66
C VAL A 217 -8.40 -7.98 8.14
N VAL A 218 -8.01 -9.12 8.68
CA VAL A 218 -8.29 -9.53 10.07
C VAL A 218 -6.96 -9.82 10.76
N HIS A 219 -6.67 -9.21 11.91
CA HIS A 219 -5.53 -9.57 12.76
C HIS A 219 -5.62 -11.05 13.13
N SER A 220 -4.82 -11.86 12.43
CA SER A 220 -4.90 -13.30 12.50
C SER A 220 -3.64 -13.97 11.98
N TYR A 221 -3.46 -15.23 12.38
CA TYR A 221 -2.47 -16.11 11.79
C TYR A 221 -3.18 -17.32 11.17
N SER A 222 -2.47 -18.00 10.29
CA SER A 222 -2.84 -19.34 9.85
C SER A 222 -1.68 -20.30 9.96
N ILE A 223 -1.97 -21.51 10.40
CA ILE A 223 -1.07 -22.65 10.23
C ILE A 223 -1.80 -23.66 9.35
N VAL A 224 -1.15 -24.09 8.26
CA VAL A 224 -1.69 -25.13 7.39
C VAL A 224 -0.72 -26.30 7.37
N THR A 225 -1.22 -27.49 7.67
CA THR A 225 -0.49 -28.74 7.55
C THR A 225 -0.99 -29.51 6.33
N LEU A 226 -0.37 -30.66 6.07
CA LEU A 226 -0.84 -31.58 5.02
C LEU A 226 -2.29 -32.05 5.21
N HIS A 227 -2.84 -32.00 6.43
CA HIS A 227 -4.15 -32.58 6.75
C HIS A 227 -5.11 -31.65 7.50
N SER A 228 -4.61 -30.56 8.09
CA SER A 228 -5.39 -29.63 8.91
C SER A 228 -5.09 -28.19 8.51
N ALA A 229 -6.00 -27.28 8.86
CA ALA A 229 -5.85 -25.86 8.67
C ALA A 229 -6.40 -25.15 9.92
N PHE A 230 -5.70 -24.11 10.36
CA PHE A 230 -6.02 -23.39 11.59
C PHE A 230 -6.18 -21.90 11.30
N PHE A 231 -7.17 -21.27 11.93
CA PHE A 231 -7.40 -19.83 11.89
C PHE A 231 -7.28 -19.28 13.32
N TYR A 232 -6.21 -18.54 13.59
CA TYR A 232 -5.93 -17.95 14.90
C TYR A 232 -6.45 -16.52 14.92
N VAL A 233 -7.51 -16.27 15.69
CA VAL A 233 -8.19 -14.97 15.72
C VAL A 233 -8.75 -14.69 17.12
N ASP A 234 -9.05 -13.44 17.43
CA ASP A 234 -9.89 -13.12 18.58
C ASP A 234 -11.29 -13.69 18.36
N LYS A 235 -11.68 -14.70 19.14
CA LYS A 235 -12.97 -15.39 18.98
C LYS A 235 -14.17 -14.49 19.13
N ARG A 236 -14.05 -13.32 19.77
CA ARG A 236 -15.13 -12.32 19.86
C ARG A 236 -15.53 -11.78 18.49
N LYS A 237 -14.64 -11.87 17.49
CA LYS A 237 -14.86 -11.43 16.11
C LYS A 237 -15.61 -12.45 15.25
N VAL A 238 -15.76 -13.69 15.74
CA VAL A 238 -16.28 -14.81 14.96
C VAL A 238 -17.78 -14.97 15.19
N SER A 239 -18.57 -14.71 14.16
CA SER A 239 -20.01 -14.97 14.18
C SER A 239 -20.32 -16.46 14.01
N VAL A 240 -21.57 -16.86 14.28
CA VAL A 240 -22.04 -18.24 14.02
C VAL A 240 -21.91 -18.60 12.53
N GLU A 241 -22.14 -17.65 11.63
CA GLU A 241 -21.96 -17.83 10.19
C GLU A 241 -20.51 -18.16 9.84
N VAL A 242 -19.55 -17.37 10.34
CA VAL A 242 -18.11 -17.60 10.09
C VAL A 242 -17.66 -18.92 10.74
N GLN A 243 -18.13 -19.23 11.95
CA GLN A 243 -17.83 -20.50 12.61
C GLN A 243 -18.29 -21.70 11.77
N ASN A 244 -19.52 -21.67 11.25
CA ASN A 244 -20.05 -22.72 10.40
C ASN A 244 -19.27 -22.81 9.09
N TYR A 245 -19.02 -21.67 8.43
CA TYR A 245 -18.24 -21.60 7.19
C TYR A 245 -16.83 -22.19 7.34
N MET A 246 -16.11 -21.86 8.41
CA MET A 246 -14.79 -22.43 8.69
C MET A 246 -14.87 -23.94 8.94
N THR A 247 -15.86 -24.39 9.71
CA THR A 247 -16.07 -25.81 10.02
C THR A 247 -16.38 -26.62 8.76
N GLU A 248 -17.24 -26.11 7.87
CA GLU A 248 -17.57 -26.71 6.58
C GLU A 248 -16.35 -26.83 5.66
N ASN A 249 -15.42 -25.88 5.75
CA ASN A 249 -14.15 -25.92 5.02
C ASN A 249 -13.02 -26.69 5.75
N GLY A 250 -13.30 -27.30 6.91
CA GLY A 250 -12.33 -28.07 7.69
C GLY A 250 -11.23 -27.22 8.32
N ILE A 251 -11.56 -26.00 8.75
CA ILE A 251 -10.65 -25.04 9.38
C ILE A 251 -10.98 -24.92 10.87
N ASP A 252 -9.99 -25.18 11.71
CA ASP A 252 -10.13 -25.05 13.17
C ASP A 252 -9.89 -23.61 13.62
N ILE A 253 -10.86 -23.03 14.31
CA ILE A 253 -10.73 -21.69 14.90
C ILE A 253 -10.08 -21.79 16.29
N LYS A 254 -8.99 -21.07 16.50
CA LYS A 254 -8.27 -20.99 17.78
C LYS A 254 -8.09 -19.53 18.22
N ASP A 255 -7.88 -19.32 19.51
CA ASP A 255 -7.59 -17.99 20.04
C ASP A 255 -6.28 -17.45 19.44
N TYR A 256 -6.24 -16.16 19.12
CA TYR A 256 -5.12 -15.49 18.44
C TYR A 256 -3.74 -15.86 19.02
N ASN A 257 -3.59 -15.83 20.35
CA ASN A 257 -2.31 -16.11 21.03
C ASN A 257 -1.89 -17.59 21.02
N MET A 258 -2.79 -18.53 20.69
CA MET A 258 -2.47 -19.97 20.63
C MET A 258 -1.50 -20.31 19.48
N VAL A 259 -1.32 -19.40 18.51
CA VAL A 259 -0.37 -19.57 17.41
C VAL A 259 1.05 -19.86 17.93
N GLN A 260 1.46 -19.25 19.05
CA GLN A 260 2.81 -19.41 19.57
C GLN A 260 3.05 -20.83 20.10
N SER A 261 2.10 -21.38 20.86
CA SER A 261 2.18 -22.77 21.34
C SER A 261 2.04 -23.77 20.20
N ASP A 262 1.18 -23.47 19.23
CA ASP A 262 0.94 -24.35 18.09
C ASP A 262 2.12 -24.35 17.10
N ALA A 263 2.88 -23.25 16.99
CA ALA A 263 4.15 -23.22 16.26
C ALA A 263 5.17 -24.21 16.86
N SER A 264 5.25 -24.30 18.20
CA SER A 264 6.08 -25.32 18.86
C SER A 264 5.58 -26.74 18.59
N LEU A 265 4.26 -26.96 18.61
CA LEU A 265 3.67 -28.27 18.28
C LEU A 265 3.88 -28.64 16.80
N LEU A 266 3.86 -27.65 15.90
CA LEU A 266 4.16 -27.85 14.48
C LEU A 266 5.63 -28.28 14.31
N ALA A 267 6.55 -27.59 14.99
CA ALA A 267 7.98 -27.93 14.99
C ALA A 267 8.27 -29.33 15.54
N SER A 268 7.51 -29.80 16.52
CA SER A 268 7.63 -31.18 17.05
C SER A 268 6.82 -32.22 16.30
N GLY A 269 6.01 -31.83 15.31
CA GLY A 269 5.13 -32.74 14.54
C GLY A 269 3.92 -33.24 15.34
N GLN A 270 3.58 -32.56 16.43
CA GLN A 270 2.50 -32.91 17.36
C GLN A 270 1.23 -32.09 17.16
N LEU A 271 1.25 -31.09 16.27
CA LEU A 271 0.07 -30.28 15.98
C LEU A 271 -1.00 -31.12 15.27
N LYS A 272 -2.15 -31.30 15.93
CA LYS A 272 -3.32 -32.02 15.40
C LYS A 272 -4.52 -31.09 15.33
N GLY A 273 -5.34 -31.29 14.31
CA GLY A 273 -6.60 -30.57 14.11
C GLY A 273 -7.66 -31.46 13.48
N SER A 274 -8.79 -30.86 13.14
CA SER A 274 -9.82 -31.53 12.34
C SER A 274 -9.20 -31.97 11.01
N ALA A 275 -9.43 -33.23 10.64
CA ALA A 275 -8.97 -33.76 9.36
C ALA A 275 -9.88 -33.24 8.25
N VAL A 276 -9.29 -32.79 7.14
CA VAL A 276 -10.08 -32.44 5.96
C VAL A 276 -10.64 -33.71 5.32
N ASN A 277 -11.96 -33.76 5.13
CA ASN A 277 -12.63 -34.83 4.39
C ASN A 277 -12.01 -34.94 2.98
N GLY A 278 -11.38 -36.08 2.66
CA GLY A 278 -10.70 -36.30 1.38
C GLY A 278 -9.17 -36.25 1.41
N SER A 279 -8.54 -36.11 2.59
CA SER A 279 -7.10 -36.31 2.78
C SER A 279 -6.69 -37.74 2.41
N SER A 280 -6.15 -37.94 1.21
CA SER A 280 -5.60 -39.22 0.73
C SER A 280 -4.22 -39.59 1.30
N TYR A 281 -3.64 -38.70 2.10
CA TYR A 281 -2.29 -38.83 2.64
C TYR A 281 -2.36 -39.54 4.00
N GLY A 282 -1.66 -40.67 4.12
CA GLY A 282 -1.67 -41.51 5.34
C GLY A 282 -0.68 -41.00 6.39
N GLU A 283 -0.81 -41.48 7.64
CA GLU A 283 0.08 -41.12 8.75
C GLU A 283 1.58 -41.39 8.46
N ASN A 284 1.90 -42.24 7.47
CA ASN A 284 3.27 -42.56 7.07
C ASN A 284 3.99 -41.47 6.25
N ASP A 285 3.28 -40.46 5.69
CA ASP A 285 3.90 -39.34 4.96
C ASP A 285 4.62 -38.34 5.89
N MET A 286 4.45 -38.45 7.21
CA MET A 286 5.11 -37.58 8.19
C MET A 286 6.60 -37.90 8.40
N ASN A 287 7.06 -39.11 8.05
CA ASN A 287 8.46 -39.50 8.30
C ASN A 287 9.45 -38.94 7.27
N GLU A 288 8.99 -38.47 6.10
CA GLU A 288 9.86 -37.83 5.09
C GLU A 288 9.77 -36.30 5.08
N ASN A 289 8.70 -35.72 5.65
CA ASN A 289 8.42 -34.28 5.64
C ASN A 289 8.75 -33.65 7.00
N SER A 290 9.97 -33.13 7.14
CA SER A 290 10.45 -32.58 8.42
C SER A 290 10.44 -31.05 8.49
N LYS A 291 10.28 -30.33 7.38
CA LYS A 291 10.46 -28.87 7.36
C LYS A 291 9.19 -28.09 7.72
N VAL A 292 9.37 -26.93 8.36
CA VAL A 292 8.33 -25.92 8.58
C VAL A 292 8.59 -24.74 7.67
N TRP A 293 7.65 -24.43 6.78
CA TRP A 293 7.77 -23.29 5.87
C TRP A 293 7.34 -22.00 6.57
N ILE A 294 8.18 -20.97 6.46
CA ILE A 294 7.82 -19.57 6.73
C ILE A 294 8.27 -18.66 5.57
N ASP A 295 7.58 -17.54 5.37
CA ASP A 295 8.14 -16.41 4.63
C ASP A 295 8.94 -15.54 5.60
N SER A 296 10.24 -15.37 5.36
CA SER A 296 11.11 -14.61 6.26
C SER A 296 10.81 -13.11 6.30
N ASN A 297 10.09 -12.57 5.31
CA ASN A 297 9.72 -11.16 5.26
C ASN A 297 8.50 -10.85 6.12
N SER A 298 7.57 -11.79 6.26
CA SER A 298 6.29 -11.58 6.98
C SER A 298 6.15 -12.44 8.25
N CYS A 299 7.04 -13.40 8.50
CA CYS A 299 7.05 -14.15 9.74
C CYS A 299 7.84 -13.37 10.79
N CYS A 300 7.24 -13.14 11.95
CA CYS A 300 7.90 -12.45 13.04
C CYS A 300 8.89 -13.36 13.78
N LEU A 301 9.92 -12.73 14.35
CA LEU A 301 10.98 -13.40 15.10
C LEU A 301 10.43 -14.19 16.29
N ALA A 302 9.34 -13.71 16.91
CA ALA A 302 8.68 -14.38 18.03
C ALA A 302 8.18 -15.79 17.67
N LEU A 303 7.63 -15.99 16.47
CA LEU A 303 7.19 -17.30 16.00
C LEU A 303 8.37 -18.16 15.54
N TYR A 304 9.33 -17.56 14.82
CA TYR A 304 10.54 -18.25 14.40
C TYR A 304 11.34 -18.83 15.58
N SER A 305 11.40 -18.11 16.70
CA SER A 305 12.05 -18.57 17.94
C SER A 305 11.47 -19.86 18.53
N LYS A 306 10.29 -20.29 18.08
CA LYS A 306 9.62 -21.53 18.50
C LYS A 306 9.93 -22.72 17.60
N LEU A 307 10.65 -22.49 16.50
CA LEU A 307 10.99 -23.49 15.51
C LEU A 307 12.42 -23.99 15.72
N ASP A 308 12.68 -25.21 15.27
CA ASP A 308 14.03 -25.73 15.12
C ASP A 308 14.63 -25.15 13.83
N GLN A 309 15.66 -24.31 13.95
CA GLN A 309 16.23 -23.55 12.84
C GLN A 309 16.74 -24.46 11.71
N ASP A 310 17.23 -25.65 12.04
CA ASP A 310 17.70 -26.64 11.05
C ASP A 310 16.55 -27.27 10.25
N GLN A 311 15.31 -27.09 10.71
CA GLN A 311 14.08 -27.60 10.10
C GLN A 311 13.20 -26.49 9.53
N VAL A 312 13.68 -25.25 9.42
CA VAL A 312 12.90 -24.16 8.79
C VAL A 312 13.21 -24.07 7.30
N LEU A 313 12.16 -24.03 6.49
CA LEU A 313 12.22 -23.67 5.08
C LEU A 313 11.84 -22.19 4.94
N MET A 314 12.83 -21.35 4.66
CA MET A 314 12.62 -19.92 4.40
C MET A 314 12.51 -19.69 2.89
N LEU A 315 11.28 -19.59 2.39
CA LEU A 315 10.97 -19.25 1.00
C LEU A 315 9.81 -18.27 0.99
N GLN A 316 9.69 -17.47 -0.07
CA GLN A 316 8.52 -16.61 -0.26
C GLN A 316 7.23 -17.43 -0.13
N SER A 317 6.20 -16.84 0.48
CA SER A 317 4.92 -17.51 0.66
C SER A 317 4.38 -18.05 -0.68
N PRO A 318 3.91 -19.32 -0.71
CA PRO A 318 3.31 -19.90 -1.90
C PRO A 318 1.94 -19.28 -2.26
N ILE A 319 1.43 -18.37 -1.44
CA ILE A 319 0.16 -17.64 -1.61
C ILE A 319 0.38 -16.31 -2.35
N ALA A 320 1.53 -15.67 -2.16
CA ALA A 320 1.83 -14.36 -2.72
C ALA A 320 1.57 -14.29 -4.24
N LEU A 321 2.13 -15.23 -5.00
CA LEU A 321 1.97 -15.24 -6.46
C LEU A 321 0.55 -15.61 -6.94
N PRO A 322 -0.10 -16.69 -6.47
CA PRO A 322 -1.49 -16.99 -6.84
C PRO A 322 -2.49 -15.88 -6.51
N LYS A 323 -2.23 -15.09 -5.46
CA LYS A 323 -3.05 -13.93 -5.11
C LYS A 323 -2.77 -12.74 -6.04
N ALA A 324 -1.53 -12.51 -6.42
CA ALA A 324 -1.13 -11.45 -7.34
C ALA A 324 -1.71 -11.66 -8.76
N VAL A 325 -1.77 -12.90 -9.25
CA VAL A 325 -2.35 -13.27 -10.54
C VAL A 325 -3.86 -13.45 -10.41
N LYS A 326 -4.63 -12.43 -10.78
CA LYS A 326 -6.07 -12.38 -10.58
C LYS A 326 -6.80 -13.37 -11.50
N ASN A 327 -7.78 -14.08 -10.95
CA ASN A 327 -8.64 -14.94 -11.76
C ASN A 327 -9.69 -14.11 -12.53
N PRO A 328 -10.39 -14.68 -13.53
CA PRO A 328 -11.34 -13.93 -14.35
C PRO A 328 -12.45 -13.21 -13.57
N VAL A 329 -12.90 -13.76 -12.44
CA VAL A 329 -13.94 -13.13 -11.58
C VAL A 329 -13.36 -11.90 -10.88
N GLU A 330 -12.16 -12.03 -10.30
CA GLU A 330 -11.47 -10.90 -9.65
C GLU A 330 -11.18 -9.78 -10.67
N LEU A 331 -10.73 -10.14 -11.88
CA LEU A 331 -10.47 -9.15 -12.95
C LEU A 331 -11.75 -8.42 -13.41
N ASP A 332 -12.87 -9.12 -13.51
CA ASP A 332 -14.16 -8.51 -13.87
C ASP A 332 -14.66 -7.60 -12.73
N GLY A 333 -14.54 -8.04 -11.48
CA GLY A 333 -14.84 -7.24 -10.30
C GLY A 333 -14.01 -5.95 -10.24
N LEU A 334 -12.69 -6.05 -10.45
CA LEU A 334 -11.80 -4.89 -10.51
C LEU A 334 -12.21 -3.90 -11.59
N ARG A 335 -12.51 -4.36 -12.82
CA ARG A 335 -13.01 -3.49 -13.90
C ARG A 335 -14.29 -2.77 -13.48
N LYS A 336 -15.25 -3.48 -12.89
CA LYS A 336 -16.52 -2.90 -12.44
C LYS A 336 -16.32 -1.88 -11.30
N ALA A 337 -15.44 -2.18 -10.34
CA ALA A 337 -15.05 -1.26 -9.28
C ALA A 337 -14.48 0.05 -9.84
N HIS A 338 -13.56 -0.03 -10.79
CA HIS A 338 -12.96 1.17 -11.38
C HIS A 338 -13.94 1.97 -12.27
N ILE A 339 -14.95 1.33 -12.87
CA ILE A 339 -16.03 2.05 -13.57
C ILE A 339 -16.86 2.86 -12.58
N ARG A 340 -17.28 2.26 -11.45
CA ARG A 340 -18.04 2.96 -10.42
C ARG A 340 -17.22 4.08 -9.77
N ASP A 341 -15.95 3.81 -9.50
CA ASP A 341 -15.04 4.79 -8.92
C ASP A 341 -14.76 5.94 -9.89
N GLY A 342 -14.50 5.64 -11.16
CA GLY A 342 -14.34 6.65 -12.22
C GLY A 342 -15.57 7.56 -12.35
N ALA A 343 -16.77 7.00 -12.21
CA ALA A 343 -17.98 7.81 -12.16
C ALA A 343 -17.99 8.73 -10.93
N ALA A 344 -17.64 8.24 -9.74
CA ALA A 344 -17.54 9.07 -8.53
C ALA A 344 -16.50 10.19 -8.67
N VAL A 345 -15.33 9.89 -9.26
CA VAL A 345 -14.28 10.89 -9.53
C VAL A 345 -14.76 11.93 -10.54
N VAL A 346 -15.45 11.55 -11.62
CA VAL A 346 -16.01 12.53 -12.57
C VAL A 346 -17.08 13.40 -11.93
N GLN A 347 -17.96 12.84 -11.08
CA GLN A 347 -18.93 13.63 -10.31
C GLN A 347 -18.24 14.63 -9.39
N TYR A 348 -17.17 14.20 -8.73
CA TYR A 348 -16.34 15.04 -7.89
C TYR A 348 -15.67 16.17 -8.69
N LEU A 349 -15.00 15.87 -9.81
CA LEU A 349 -14.34 16.88 -10.65
C LEU A 349 -15.34 17.88 -11.23
N ALA A 350 -16.51 17.42 -11.67
CA ALA A 350 -17.59 18.28 -12.13
C ALA A 350 -18.13 19.18 -11.01
N TRP A 351 -18.34 18.63 -9.82
CA TRP A 351 -18.74 19.39 -8.65
C TRP A 351 -17.67 20.43 -8.26
N LEU A 352 -16.41 20.03 -8.19
CA LEU A 352 -15.31 20.89 -7.78
C LEU A 352 -15.11 22.04 -8.76
N ASP A 353 -15.13 21.76 -10.06
CA ASP A 353 -15.04 22.79 -11.11
C ASP A 353 -16.18 23.82 -11.00
N ASN A 354 -17.41 23.36 -10.74
CA ASN A 354 -18.54 24.26 -10.48
C ASN A 354 -18.35 25.08 -9.20
N GLN A 355 -17.89 24.48 -8.10
CA GLN A 355 -17.65 25.20 -6.85
C GLN A 355 -16.52 26.23 -6.98
N MET A 356 -15.45 25.90 -7.71
CA MET A 356 -14.36 26.83 -8.02
C MET A 356 -14.88 28.01 -8.86
N GLN A 357 -15.75 27.74 -9.83
CA GLN A 357 -16.36 28.79 -10.65
C GLN A 357 -17.30 29.70 -9.82
N GLU A 358 -18.12 29.14 -8.93
CA GLU A 358 -19.08 29.91 -8.11
C GLU A 358 -18.41 30.73 -7.00
N ASN A 359 -17.46 30.13 -6.29
CA ASN A 359 -16.86 30.72 -5.09
C ASN A 359 -15.63 31.57 -5.41
N TYR A 360 -14.84 31.14 -6.39
CA TYR A 360 -13.56 31.77 -6.74
C TYR A 360 -13.57 32.45 -8.11
N GLY A 361 -14.58 32.19 -8.96
CA GLY A 361 -14.70 32.79 -10.29
C GLY A 361 -13.85 32.09 -11.36
N ALA A 362 -13.29 30.91 -11.06
CA ALA A 362 -12.33 30.22 -11.91
C ALA A 362 -12.81 28.79 -12.24
N SER A 363 -12.78 28.41 -13.52
CA SER A 363 -13.05 27.03 -13.97
C SER A 363 -11.76 26.35 -14.41
N GLY A 364 -11.53 25.14 -13.92
CA GLY A 364 -10.38 24.30 -14.24
C GLY A 364 -10.45 23.71 -15.63
N TYR A 365 -11.63 23.36 -16.12
CA TYR A 365 -11.77 22.59 -17.36
C TYR A 365 -12.26 23.43 -18.54
N PHE A 366 -12.93 24.57 -18.30
CA PHE A 366 -13.53 25.37 -19.36
C PHE A 366 -13.13 26.84 -19.29
N SER A 367 -13.30 27.56 -20.40
CA SER A 367 -13.14 29.02 -20.41
C SER A 367 -14.17 29.67 -19.49
N GLU A 368 -13.75 30.68 -18.72
CA GLU A 368 -14.62 31.46 -17.85
C GLU A 368 -15.92 31.87 -18.57
N ALA A 369 -17.08 31.59 -17.96
CA ALA A 369 -18.32 32.11 -18.48
C ALA A 369 -18.34 33.63 -18.30
N LYS A 370 -18.36 34.37 -19.42
CA LYS A 370 -18.54 35.83 -19.44
C LYS A 370 -19.83 36.16 -18.68
N GLY A 371 -19.69 36.76 -17.49
CA GLY A 371 -20.81 37.19 -16.65
C GLY A 371 -21.01 36.41 -15.34
N SER A 372 -20.10 35.49 -14.97
CA SER A 372 -20.14 34.81 -13.67
C SER A 372 -19.90 35.81 -12.54
N GLN A 373 -20.95 36.20 -11.82
CA GLN A 373 -20.81 37.01 -10.62
C GLN A 373 -20.24 36.14 -9.50
N LYS A 374 -19.00 36.41 -9.06
CA LYS A 374 -18.46 35.87 -7.81
C LYS A 374 -19.49 36.14 -6.70
N LYS A 375 -19.92 35.11 -5.97
CA LYS A 375 -20.81 35.33 -4.81
C LYS A 375 -20.11 36.34 -3.87
N GLN A 376 -20.75 37.49 -3.64
CA GLN A 376 -20.21 38.54 -2.75
C GLN A 376 -20.07 38.04 -1.29
N HIS A 377 -20.83 37.00 -0.93
CA HIS A 377 -20.69 36.24 0.31
C HIS A 377 -20.41 34.77 0.00
N MET A 378 -19.21 34.30 0.37
CA MET A 378 -18.91 32.87 0.42
C MET A 378 -19.53 32.29 1.70
N GLU A 379 -20.42 31.31 1.56
CA GLU A 379 -21.06 30.66 2.71
C GLU A 379 -20.12 29.66 3.40
N VAL A 380 -19.28 28.97 2.61
CA VAL A 380 -18.29 27.98 3.10
C VAL A 380 -17.04 28.02 2.21
N LYS A 381 -15.85 28.09 2.82
CA LYS A 381 -14.57 27.98 2.13
C LYS A 381 -14.25 26.53 1.78
N LEU A 382 -13.72 26.29 0.59
CA LEU A 382 -13.22 24.96 0.22
C LEU A 382 -11.84 24.77 0.82
N THR A 383 -11.61 23.65 1.51
CA THR A 383 -10.32 23.26 2.06
C THR A 383 -9.95 21.88 1.54
N GLU A 384 -8.68 21.50 1.67
CA GLU A 384 -8.20 20.17 1.27
C GLU A 384 -9.06 19.05 1.87
N VAL A 385 -9.43 19.16 3.14
CA VAL A 385 -10.33 18.20 3.83
C VAL A 385 -11.75 18.25 3.26
N SER A 386 -12.34 19.44 3.10
CA SER A 386 -13.76 19.50 2.70
C SER A 386 -13.98 19.02 1.27
N VAL A 387 -12.98 19.14 0.39
CA VAL A 387 -13.06 18.58 -0.96
C VAL A 387 -12.76 17.07 -0.98
N SER A 388 -11.87 16.54 -0.12
CA SER A 388 -11.68 15.08 -0.01
C SER A 388 -12.90 14.38 0.56
N ASP A 389 -13.52 14.93 1.60
CA ASP A 389 -14.76 14.41 2.19
C ASP A 389 -15.88 14.35 1.14
N LYS A 390 -15.88 15.32 0.21
CA LYS A 390 -16.86 15.34 -0.87
C LYS A 390 -16.65 14.19 -1.87
N LEU A 391 -15.40 13.88 -2.21
CA LEU A 391 -15.08 12.74 -3.07
C LEU A 391 -15.48 11.41 -2.39
N GLU A 392 -15.17 11.25 -1.11
CA GLU A 392 -15.61 10.09 -0.33
C GLU A 392 -17.15 9.97 -0.36
N GLY A 393 -17.88 11.07 -0.17
CA GLY A 393 -19.34 11.06 -0.27
C GLY A 393 -19.88 10.58 -1.62
N PHE A 394 -19.21 10.92 -2.74
CA PHE A 394 -19.56 10.39 -4.05
C PHE A 394 -19.27 8.88 -4.17
N ARG A 395 -18.15 8.40 -3.62
CA ARG A 395 -17.81 6.97 -3.59
C ARG A 395 -18.76 6.17 -2.70
N ALA A 396 -19.12 6.69 -1.53
CA ALA A 396 -20.07 6.09 -0.60
C ALA A 396 -21.47 5.90 -1.21
N SER A 397 -21.81 6.69 -2.23
CA SER A 397 -23.06 6.52 -2.98
C SER A 397 -23.04 5.36 -3.99
N LYS A 398 -21.87 4.77 -4.27
CA LYS A 398 -21.70 3.70 -5.26
C LYS A 398 -21.98 2.34 -4.66
N GLU A 399 -22.52 1.46 -5.50
CA GLU A 399 -22.76 0.07 -5.15
C GLU A 399 -21.46 -0.61 -4.70
N HIS A 400 -21.57 -1.50 -3.71
CA HIS A 400 -20.49 -2.30 -3.13
C HIS A 400 -19.40 -1.52 -2.38
N PHE A 401 -19.50 -0.20 -2.21
CA PHE A 401 -18.52 0.58 -1.43
C PHE A 401 -18.35 0.06 0.01
N LYS A 402 -17.11 -0.03 0.48
CA LYS A 402 -16.71 -0.55 1.79
C LYS A 402 -15.76 0.36 2.57
N GLY A 403 -15.48 1.56 2.06
CA GLY A 403 -14.54 2.51 2.67
C GLY A 403 -13.45 2.92 1.69
N LEU A 404 -12.58 3.83 2.12
CA LEU A 404 -11.41 4.23 1.35
C LEU A 404 -10.35 3.12 1.37
N SER A 405 -9.50 3.04 0.33
CA SER A 405 -8.39 2.08 0.25
C SER A 405 -7.08 2.63 0.85
N PHE A 406 -7.02 3.93 1.15
CA PHE A 406 -6.01 4.64 1.94
C PHE A 406 -6.54 6.04 2.31
N PRO A 407 -5.91 6.80 3.23
CA PRO A 407 -6.31 8.19 3.49
C PRO A 407 -6.14 9.03 2.23
N THR A 408 -7.18 9.76 1.82
CA THR A 408 -7.10 10.62 0.63
C THR A 408 -6.05 11.70 0.81
N ILE A 409 -5.09 11.75 -0.12
CA ILE A 409 -4.12 12.84 -0.25
C ILE A 409 -4.82 13.92 -1.07
N SER A 410 -5.19 15.01 -0.40
CA SER A 410 -5.81 16.19 -1.01
C SER A 410 -4.92 17.38 -0.70
N SER A 411 -4.29 17.93 -1.73
CA SER A 411 -3.15 18.81 -1.54
C SER A 411 -3.17 19.99 -2.50
N VAL A 412 -3.05 21.21 -1.98
CA VAL A 412 -2.98 22.44 -2.78
C VAL A 412 -1.62 23.13 -2.68
N GLY A 413 -1.08 23.53 -3.82
CA GLY A 413 0.19 24.25 -3.92
C GLY A 413 1.34 23.50 -3.24
N PRO A 414 2.07 24.13 -2.29
CA PRO A 414 3.23 23.52 -1.66
C PRO A 414 2.95 22.18 -0.97
N ASN A 415 1.72 21.97 -0.50
CA ASN A 415 1.33 20.69 0.12
C ASN A 415 1.37 19.54 -0.90
N ALA A 416 1.14 19.82 -2.20
CA ALA A 416 1.20 18.80 -3.24
C ALA A 416 2.63 18.31 -3.50
N ALA A 417 3.67 19.04 -3.08
CA ALA A 417 5.05 18.58 -3.12
C ALA A 417 5.39 17.56 -2.01
N VAL A 418 4.55 17.45 -0.97
CA VAL A 418 4.70 16.43 0.07
C VAL A 418 4.02 15.15 -0.42
N ILE A 419 4.83 14.19 -0.88
CA ILE A 419 4.38 13.02 -1.67
C ILE A 419 3.18 12.30 -1.05
N HIS A 420 3.22 12.01 0.26
CA HIS A 420 2.15 11.38 1.04
C HIS A 420 1.55 12.36 2.07
N TYR A 421 1.16 13.55 1.63
CA TYR A 421 0.50 14.55 2.46
C TYR A 421 -0.87 14.06 2.96
N SER A 422 -1.13 14.18 4.26
CA SER A 422 -2.45 13.90 4.84
C SER A 422 -3.00 15.19 5.45
N PRO A 423 -4.04 15.82 4.87
CA PRO A 423 -4.62 17.03 5.43
C PRO A 423 -5.31 16.74 6.77
N GLU A 424 -5.11 17.61 7.75
CA GLU A 424 -5.86 17.57 9.01
C GLU A 424 -6.80 18.77 9.10
N ALA A 425 -8.03 18.57 9.57
CA ALA A 425 -9.04 19.64 9.64
C ALA A 425 -8.57 20.89 10.43
N SER A 426 -7.67 20.70 11.40
CA SER A 426 -7.10 21.75 12.23
C SER A 426 -6.06 22.64 11.52
N SER A 427 -5.46 22.14 10.43
CA SER A 427 -4.27 22.76 9.80
C SER A 427 -4.26 22.73 8.26
N CYS A 428 -5.29 22.17 7.62
CA CYS A 428 -5.39 22.08 6.16
C CYS A 428 -5.48 23.45 5.47
N ALA A 429 -4.99 23.51 4.24
CA ALA A 429 -5.03 24.71 3.43
C ALA A 429 -6.40 24.91 2.77
N GLU A 430 -6.73 26.19 2.52
CA GLU A 430 -7.84 26.57 1.64
C GLU A 430 -7.45 26.34 0.18
N LEU A 431 -8.40 25.89 -0.64
CA LEU A 431 -8.20 25.81 -2.09
C LEU A 431 -7.86 27.19 -2.65
N ASP A 432 -6.96 27.20 -3.64
CA ASP A 432 -6.49 28.41 -4.30
C ASP A 432 -6.53 28.15 -5.81
N ALA A 433 -7.25 29.01 -6.54
CA ALA A 433 -7.42 28.82 -7.98
C ALA A 433 -6.09 28.91 -8.73
N ASP A 434 -5.15 29.72 -8.26
CA ASP A 434 -3.89 29.96 -8.96
C ASP A 434 -2.80 28.93 -8.63
N LYS A 435 -3.12 27.90 -7.84
CA LYS A 435 -2.21 26.83 -7.46
C LYS A 435 -2.66 25.49 -8.02
N ILE A 436 -1.70 24.60 -8.23
CA ILE A 436 -1.96 23.18 -8.49
C ILE A 436 -2.76 22.58 -7.33
N TYR A 437 -3.73 21.74 -7.67
CA TYR A 437 -4.41 20.84 -6.76
C TYR A 437 -4.17 19.40 -7.19
N LEU A 438 -3.64 18.58 -6.28
CA LEU A 438 -3.42 17.15 -6.44
C LEU A 438 -4.39 16.40 -5.54
N CYS A 439 -5.11 15.44 -6.12
CA CYS A 439 -5.96 14.52 -5.37
C CYS A 439 -5.59 13.08 -5.73
N ASP A 440 -5.03 12.36 -4.76
CA ASP A 440 -4.74 10.95 -4.82
C ASP A 440 -5.60 10.21 -3.79
N SER A 441 -6.36 9.23 -4.26
CA SER A 441 -7.42 8.63 -3.48
C SER A 441 -7.92 7.33 -4.09
N GLY A 442 -8.41 6.43 -3.24
CA GLY A 442 -9.02 5.19 -3.70
C GLY A 442 -10.08 4.66 -2.74
N ALA A 443 -10.76 3.61 -3.15
CA ALA A 443 -11.80 2.94 -2.38
C ALA A 443 -11.73 1.41 -2.45
N GLN A 444 -12.22 0.79 -1.38
CA GLN A 444 -12.56 -0.61 -1.31
C GLN A 444 -14.00 -0.81 -1.77
N TYR A 445 -14.20 -1.75 -2.69
CA TYR A 445 -15.48 -2.30 -3.08
C TYR A 445 -15.48 -3.81 -2.82
N LEU A 446 -16.63 -4.43 -2.59
CA LEU A 446 -16.71 -5.89 -2.37
C LEU A 446 -16.02 -6.74 -3.47
N ASP A 447 -15.99 -6.20 -4.67
CA ASP A 447 -15.49 -6.81 -5.91
C ASP A 447 -14.15 -6.21 -6.39
N GLY A 448 -13.53 -5.26 -5.67
CA GLY A 448 -12.24 -4.72 -6.09
C GLY A 448 -11.69 -3.58 -5.23
N THR A 449 -10.41 -3.30 -5.39
CA THR A 449 -9.72 -2.16 -4.76
C THR A 449 -9.31 -1.17 -5.85
N THR A 450 -9.42 0.12 -5.59
CA THR A 450 -9.13 1.19 -6.55
C THR A 450 -8.05 2.12 -6.04
N ASP A 451 -7.32 2.71 -6.98
CA ASP A 451 -6.29 3.72 -6.75
C ASP A 451 -6.21 4.68 -7.95
N ILE A 452 -6.19 5.97 -7.67
CA ILE A 452 -6.21 7.02 -8.70
C ILE A 452 -5.74 8.37 -8.16
N THR A 453 -4.74 8.91 -8.85
CA THR A 453 -4.31 10.29 -8.73
C THR A 453 -4.65 11.13 -9.95
N ARG A 454 -5.22 12.32 -9.73
CA ARG A 454 -5.32 13.40 -10.73
C ARG A 454 -4.77 14.71 -10.17
N THR A 455 -4.04 15.43 -11.02
CA THR A 455 -3.58 16.80 -10.74
C THR A 455 -4.28 17.78 -11.68
N VAL A 456 -4.79 18.89 -11.13
CA VAL A 456 -5.57 19.91 -11.83
C VAL A 456 -5.16 21.32 -11.42
N HIS A 457 -5.53 22.32 -12.23
CA HIS A 457 -5.35 23.75 -11.96
C HIS A 457 -6.60 24.54 -12.36
N PHE A 458 -7.09 25.43 -11.50
CA PHE A 458 -8.36 26.15 -11.71
C PHE A 458 -8.18 27.51 -12.37
N GLY A 459 -7.05 28.17 -12.15
CA GLY A 459 -6.67 29.46 -12.72
C GLY A 459 -5.83 29.27 -13.99
N LYS A 460 -4.72 30.01 -14.06
CA LYS A 460 -3.75 29.94 -15.16
C LYS A 460 -2.46 29.25 -14.70
N PRO A 461 -2.19 28.00 -15.13
CA PRO A 461 -0.92 27.36 -14.81
C PRO A 461 0.25 28.06 -15.52
N SER A 462 1.39 28.07 -14.86
CA SER A 462 2.67 28.53 -15.39
C SER A 462 3.21 27.59 -16.47
N GLU A 463 4.13 28.07 -17.30
CA GLU A 463 4.81 27.22 -18.29
C GLU A 463 5.66 26.13 -17.62
N HIS A 464 6.18 26.39 -16.42
CA HIS A 464 6.93 25.40 -15.66
C HIS A 464 6.02 24.26 -15.18
N GLU A 465 4.87 24.58 -14.57
CA GLU A 465 3.87 23.58 -14.16
C GLU A 465 3.39 22.73 -15.35
N LYS A 466 3.09 23.36 -16.49
CA LYS A 466 2.69 22.65 -17.73
C LYS A 466 3.80 21.74 -18.26
N SER A 467 5.04 22.21 -18.26
CA SER A 467 6.19 21.42 -18.72
C SER A 467 6.39 20.18 -17.85
N CYS A 468 6.36 20.34 -16.52
CA CYS A 468 6.47 19.22 -15.58
C CYS A 468 5.28 18.26 -15.70
N TYR A 469 4.05 18.77 -15.79
CA TYR A 469 2.85 17.94 -15.97
C TYR A 469 2.92 17.12 -17.24
N THR A 470 3.35 17.74 -18.33
CA THR A 470 3.48 17.08 -19.62
C THR A 470 4.59 16.03 -19.59
N ALA A 471 5.71 16.28 -18.90
CA ALA A 471 6.76 15.27 -18.72
C ALA A 471 6.25 14.05 -17.92
N VAL A 472 5.51 14.27 -16.83
CA VAL A 472 4.87 13.19 -16.06
C VAL A 472 3.88 12.42 -16.92
N LEU A 473 3.00 13.11 -17.66
CA LEU A 473 2.04 12.48 -18.57
C LEU A 473 2.73 11.65 -19.65
N LYS A 474 3.84 12.12 -20.23
CA LYS A 474 4.62 11.34 -21.20
C LYS A 474 5.19 10.08 -20.57
N GLY A 475 5.63 10.14 -19.31
CA GLY A 475 6.11 8.98 -18.57
C GLY A 475 5.00 7.94 -18.40
N HIS A 476 3.82 8.40 -17.98
CA HIS A 476 2.63 7.57 -17.82
C HIS A 476 2.25 6.89 -19.15
N ILE A 477 2.11 7.67 -20.24
CA ILE A 477 1.79 7.12 -21.57
C ILE A 477 2.85 6.10 -22.03
N ALA A 478 4.14 6.36 -21.78
CA ALA A 478 5.21 5.47 -22.17
C ALA A 478 5.14 4.11 -21.46
N LEU A 479 4.68 4.08 -20.20
CA LEU A 479 4.47 2.83 -19.47
C LEU A 479 3.16 2.14 -19.88
N ASP A 480 2.03 2.84 -19.89
CA ASP A 480 0.72 2.30 -20.30
C ASP A 480 0.75 1.66 -21.71
N SER A 481 1.48 2.28 -22.65
CA SER A 481 1.59 1.78 -24.03
C SER A 481 2.69 0.73 -24.27
N ALA A 482 3.41 0.32 -23.22
CA ALA A 482 4.52 -0.60 -23.35
C ALA A 482 4.07 -2.01 -23.81
N VAL A 483 4.85 -2.58 -24.73
CA VAL A 483 4.76 -3.99 -25.14
C VAL A 483 6.12 -4.64 -24.90
N PHE A 484 6.17 -5.68 -24.08
CA PHE A 484 7.41 -6.23 -23.53
C PHE A 484 7.39 -7.76 -23.51
N PRO A 485 8.54 -8.46 -23.59
CA PRO A 485 8.56 -9.92 -23.62
C PRO A 485 8.17 -10.53 -22.26
N ASN A 486 7.64 -11.76 -22.29
CA ASN A 486 7.46 -12.54 -21.07
C ASN A 486 8.78 -12.69 -20.29
N GLY A 487 8.69 -12.64 -18.95
CA GLY A 487 9.85 -12.70 -18.06
C GLY A 487 10.47 -11.34 -17.73
N THR A 488 9.98 -10.24 -18.31
CA THR A 488 10.39 -8.89 -17.90
C THR A 488 9.85 -8.55 -16.51
N THR A 489 10.72 -8.00 -15.66
CA THR A 489 10.38 -7.52 -14.32
C THR A 489 10.03 -6.04 -14.35
N GLY A 490 9.23 -5.57 -13.39
CA GLY A 490 8.85 -4.16 -13.32
C GLY A 490 10.05 -3.22 -13.12
N HIS A 491 11.17 -3.70 -12.57
CA HIS A 491 12.42 -2.94 -12.52
C HIS A 491 12.90 -2.47 -13.90
N ALA A 492 12.74 -3.30 -14.94
CA ALA A 492 13.16 -2.94 -16.29
C ALA A 492 12.20 -1.96 -16.99
N LEU A 493 10.98 -1.81 -16.47
CA LEU A 493 9.94 -0.92 -17.02
C LEU A 493 9.88 0.44 -16.33
N ASP A 494 10.32 0.55 -15.07
CA ASP A 494 10.32 1.79 -14.28
C ASP A 494 10.98 2.99 -15.01
N ILE A 495 12.03 2.74 -15.79
CA ILE A 495 12.73 3.76 -16.57
C ILE A 495 11.86 4.43 -17.66
N LEU A 496 10.82 3.75 -18.16
CA LEU A 496 9.93 4.29 -19.19
C LEU A 496 9.19 5.53 -18.67
N ALA A 497 8.78 5.51 -17.40
CA ALA A 497 8.09 6.61 -16.78
C ALA A 497 9.03 7.76 -16.36
N ARG A 498 10.32 7.47 -16.14
CA ARG A 498 11.33 8.47 -15.73
C ARG A 498 12.01 9.19 -16.87
N THR A 499 12.23 8.52 -17.99
CA THR A 499 13.03 9.08 -19.09
C THR A 499 12.53 10.43 -19.62
N PRO A 500 11.21 10.73 -19.67
CA PRO A 500 10.73 12.06 -20.01
C PRO A 500 11.15 13.15 -19.00
N LEU A 501 11.19 12.84 -17.71
CA LEU A 501 11.63 13.75 -16.64
C LEU A 501 13.15 13.92 -16.64
N TRP A 502 13.91 12.82 -16.76
CA TRP A 502 15.37 12.84 -16.77
C TRP A 502 15.98 13.69 -17.89
N ARG A 503 15.30 13.79 -19.05
CA ARG A 503 15.72 14.68 -20.15
C ARG A 503 15.79 16.15 -19.73
N SER A 504 15.03 16.54 -18.71
CA SER A 504 15.00 17.88 -18.14
C SER A 504 15.73 17.96 -16.79
N GLY A 505 16.43 16.89 -16.36
CA GLY A 505 17.12 16.82 -15.07
C GLY A 505 16.20 16.65 -13.86
N LEU A 506 14.94 16.22 -14.07
CA LEU A 506 13.93 16.02 -13.04
C LEU A 506 13.78 14.54 -12.68
N ASP A 507 13.30 14.21 -11.47
CA ASP A 507 13.01 12.83 -11.03
C ASP A 507 11.96 12.81 -9.90
N TYR A 508 11.53 11.62 -9.46
CA TYR A 508 10.65 11.40 -8.30
C TYR A 508 11.16 10.30 -7.38
N ARG A 509 10.95 10.47 -6.07
CA ARG A 509 11.55 9.65 -5.00
C ARG A 509 10.74 8.41 -4.57
N HIS A 510 9.84 7.93 -5.41
CA HIS A 510 9.06 6.70 -5.18
C HIS A 510 9.12 5.75 -6.39
N GLY A 511 8.60 4.53 -6.23
CA GLY A 511 8.44 3.59 -7.33
C GLY A 511 7.43 4.11 -8.36
N THR A 512 7.45 3.59 -9.57
CA THR A 512 6.48 3.95 -10.61
C THR A 512 5.14 3.25 -10.45
N GLY A 513 5.10 2.13 -9.71
CA GLY A 513 3.84 1.51 -9.31
C GLY A 513 4.00 0.24 -8.49
N HIS A 514 2.88 -0.23 -7.96
CA HIS A 514 2.74 -1.39 -7.09
C HIS A 514 1.55 -2.24 -7.54
N GLY A 515 1.51 -3.52 -7.13
CA GLY A 515 0.32 -4.33 -7.37
C GLY A 515 -0.87 -3.88 -6.54
N ILE A 516 -2.08 -4.28 -6.96
CA ILE A 516 -3.36 -3.94 -6.28
C ILE A 516 -4.15 -5.22 -5.99
N GLY A 517 -4.59 -5.38 -4.74
CA GLY A 517 -5.40 -6.50 -4.30
C GLY A 517 -6.85 -6.50 -4.82
N SER A 518 -7.50 -7.65 -4.74
CA SER A 518 -8.94 -7.79 -5.03
C SER A 518 -9.76 -7.69 -3.74
N TYR A 519 -10.31 -6.49 -3.48
CA TYR A 519 -10.91 -6.13 -2.19
C TYR A 519 -9.95 -6.48 -1.05
N LEU A 520 -8.72 -6.00 -1.14
CA LEU A 520 -7.61 -6.32 -0.24
C LEU A 520 -6.66 -5.12 -0.16
N ASN A 521 -5.39 -5.31 0.18
CA ASN A 521 -4.45 -4.20 0.27
C ASN A 521 -4.34 -3.44 -1.06
N VAL A 522 -4.32 -2.11 -0.99
CA VAL A 522 -4.07 -1.25 -2.15
C VAL A 522 -2.64 -1.42 -2.67
N HIS A 523 -1.68 -1.60 -1.75
CA HIS A 523 -0.31 -2.01 -2.06
C HIS A 523 -0.18 -3.53 -1.87
N GLU A 524 -0.14 -4.27 -2.98
CA GLU A 524 -0.04 -5.72 -2.99
C GLU A 524 1.18 -6.19 -3.80
N GLY A 525 2.06 -6.96 -3.15
CA GLY A 525 3.17 -7.63 -3.83
C GLY A 525 2.78 -8.99 -4.44
N PRO A 526 3.75 -9.76 -4.96
CA PRO A 526 5.19 -9.52 -4.86
C PRO A 526 5.80 -8.75 -6.04
N HIS A 527 5.05 -8.52 -7.12
CA HIS A 527 5.50 -7.70 -8.25
C HIS A 527 5.31 -6.20 -7.96
N LEU A 528 6.14 -5.37 -8.58
CA LEU A 528 6.07 -3.91 -8.52
C LEU A 528 6.88 -3.33 -9.68
N ILE A 529 6.58 -2.09 -10.08
CA ILE A 529 7.36 -1.33 -11.06
C ILE A 529 8.16 -0.28 -10.30
N SER A 530 9.43 -0.57 -10.05
CA SER A 530 10.27 0.31 -9.22
C SER A 530 11.76 0.17 -9.54
N PHE A 531 12.50 1.25 -9.38
CA PHE A 531 13.97 1.24 -9.36
C PHE A 531 14.55 0.40 -8.21
N ARG A 532 13.75 0.08 -7.18
CA ARG A 532 14.21 -0.67 -5.99
C ARG A 532 14.63 -2.11 -6.37
N PRO A 533 15.66 -2.69 -5.74
CA PRO A 533 16.14 -4.04 -6.06
C PRO A 533 15.07 -5.14 -5.98
N SER A 534 14.12 -5.04 -5.05
CA SER A 534 13.04 -6.02 -4.87
C SER A 534 12.16 -6.18 -6.13
N ALA A 535 12.05 -5.14 -6.96
CA ALA A 535 11.33 -5.16 -8.22
C ALA A 535 11.94 -6.09 -9.29
N ARG A 536 13.11 -6.68 -9.00
CA ARG A 536 13.78 -7.68 -9.86
C ARG A 536 13.37 -9.12 -9.54
N ASN A 537 12.69 -9.34 -8.41
CA ASN A 537 12.46 -10.69 -7.90
C ASN A 537 11.36 -11.43 -8.66
N VAL A 538 10.31 -10.73 -9.11
CA VAL A 538 9.14 -11.34 -9.75
C VAL A 538 8.88 -10.67 -11.11
N PRO A 539 8.93 -11.45 -12.21
CA PRO A 539 8.48 -10.98 -13.52
C PRO A 539 6.98 -10.65 -13.53
N LEU A 540 6.59 -9.65 -14.32
CA LEU A 540 5.18 -9.41 -14.59
C LEU A 540 4.59 -10.57 -15.39
N GLN A 541 3.35 -10.93 -15.08
CA GLN A 541 2.60 -12.02 -15.71
C GLN A 541 1.21 -11.52 -16.08
N ALA A 542 0.62 -12.11 -17.12
CA ALA A 542 -0.77 -11.84 -17.48
C ALA A 542 -1.70 -12.01 -16.27
N SER A 543 -2.72 -11.16 -16.20
CA SER A 543 -3.69 -11.04 -15.10
C SER A 543 -3.15 -10.47 -13.79
N MET A 544 -1.88 -10.04 -13.73
CA MET A 544 -1.45 -9.16 -12.64
C MET A 544 -2.03 -7.76 -12.81
N THR A 545 -2.33 -7.11 -11.70
CA THR A 545 -2.73 -5.69 -11.60
C THR A 545 -1.55 -4.86 -11.10
N VAL A 546 -1.36 -3.65 -11.62
CA VAL A 546 -0.29 -2.75 -11.17
C VAL A 546 -0.67 -1.29 -11.40
N THR A 547 -0.26 -0.37 -10.54
CA THR A 547 -0.37 1.07 -10.81
C THR A 547 0.69 1.56 -11.79
N ASP A 548 0.39 2.66 -12.48
CA ASP A 548 1.30 3.48 -13.27
C ASP A 548 1.13 4.92 -12.81
N GLU A 549 1.97 5.34 -11.87
CA GLU A 549 1.81 6.55 -11.05
C GLU A 549 3.06 7.48 -11.05
N PRO A 550 3.67 7.84 -12.20
CA PRO A 550 4.80 8.77 -12.19
C PRO A 550 4.41 10.12 -11.58
N GLY A 551 5.41 10.82 -11.05
CA GLY A 551 5.22 12.13 -10.47
C GLY A 551 6.42 13.07 -10.60
N TYR A 552 6.23 14.28 -10.11
CA TYR A 552 7.26 15.30 -9.93
C TYR A 552 6.86 16.21 -8.77
N TYR A 553 7.81 16.52 -7.89
CA TYR A 553 7.54 17.28 -6.67
C TYR A 553 8.58 18.39 -6.51
N GLU A 554 8.13 19.64 -6.62
CA GLU A 554 8.94 20.84 -6.44
C GLU A 554 8.75 21.35 -5.01
N ASP A 555 9.74 21.07 -4.14
CA ASP A 555 9.70 21.39 -2.72
C ASP A 555 9.28 22.85 -2.47
N GLY A 556 8.23 23.03 -1.67
CA GLY A 556 7.71 24.36 -1.31
C GLY A 556 6.89 25.05 -2.41
N SER A 557 6.60 24.40 -3.52
CA SER A 557 5.89 25.00 -4.67
C SER A 557 4.66 24.19 -5.10
N PHE A 558 4.83 23.03 -5.75
CA PHE A 558 3.74 22.18 -6.23
C PHE A 558 4.22 20.74 -6.39
N GLY A 559 3.27 19.81 -6.54
CA GLY A 559 3.57 18.45 -6.99
C GLY A 559 2.52 17.94 -7.95
N ILE A 560 2.94 16.99 -8.78
CA ILE A 560 2.15 16.38 -9.84
C ILE A 560 2.32 14.88 -9.70
N ARG A 561 1.22 14.15 -9.75
CA ARG A 561 1.19 12.70 -9.91
C ARG A 561 0.00 12.34 -10.79
N LEU A 562 0.20 11.41 -11.70
CA LEU A 562 -0.82 10.94 -12.63
C LEU A 562 -0.84 9.43 -12.58
N GLU A 563 -1.99 8.87 -12.20
CA GLU A 563 -2.05 7.46 -11.85
C GLU A 563 -3.27 6.75 -12.41
N ASN A 564 -3.02 5.57 -12.96
CA ASN A 564 -4.03 4.59 -13.30
C ASN A 564 -3.61 3.21 -12.81
N VAL A 565 -4.60 2.35 -12.57
CA VAL A 565 -4.42 0.90 -12.42
C VAL A 565 -4.47 0.25 -13.80
N LEU A 566 -3.50 -0.64 -14.04
CA LEU A 566 -3.29 -1.41 -15.24
C LEU A 566 -3.48 -2.91 -14.94
N ILE A 567 -4.03 -3.65 -15.90
CA ILE A 567 -4.02 -5.11 -15.96
C ILE A 567 -2.98 -5.53 -17.00
N VAL A 568 -2.06 -6.41 -16.63
CA VAL A 568 -1.14 -7.06 -17.56
C VAL A 568 -1.91 -8.07 -18.40
N LYS A 569 -1.75 -8.03 -19.72
CA LYS A 569 -2.40 -8.97 -20.67
C LYS A 569 -1.41 -9.47 -21.70
N GLU A 570 -1.74 -10.59 -22.32
CA GLU A 570 -1.02 -11.07 -23.51
C GLU A 570 -1.13 -10.05 -24.66
N ALA A 571 -0.02 -9.83 -25.35
CA ALA A 571 0.09 -8.93 -26.48
C ALA A 571 0.20 -9.69 -27.80
N ASN A 572 -0.63 -9.30 -28.77
CA ASN A 572 -0.54 -9.81 -30.13
C ASN A 572 0.48 -8.99 -30.92
N THR A 573 1.73 -9.47 -30.98
CA THR A 573 2.80 -8.83 -31.73
C THR A 573 2.91 -9.37 -33.16
N LYS A 574 3.41 -8.54 -34.09
CA LYS A 574 3.65 -8.94 -35.50
C LYS A 574 4.63 -10.11 -35.62
N TYR A 575 5.62 -10.14 -34.73
CA TYR A 575 6.66 -11.17 -34.68
C TYR A 575 6.81 -11.66 -33.22
N ASN A 576 7.21 -12.92 -33.07
CA ASN A 576 7.50 -13.52 -31.76
C ASN A 576 8.98 -13.95 -31.74
N PHE A 577 9.85 -13.14 -31.13
CA PHE A 577 11.28 -13.42 -31.11
C PHE A 577 11.61 -14.51 -30.07
N GLY A 578 12.09 -15.66 -30.56
CA GLY A 578 12.45 -16.80 -29.71
C GLY A 578 11.25 -17.48 -29.04
N ASP A 579 10.06 -17.35 -29.64
CA ASP A 579 8.80 -17.94 -29.16
C ASP A 579 8.45 -17.61 -27.69
N LYS A 580 8.96 -16.49 -27.17
CA LYS A 580 8.79 -16.09 -25.77
C LYS A 580 7.39 -15.60 -25.43
N GLY A 581 6.66 -15.07 -26.41
CA GLY A 581 5.43 -14.32 -26.17
C GLY A 581 5.71 -12.95 -25.55
N TYR A 582 4.70 -12.08 -25.62
CA TYR A 582 4.80 -10.68 -25.21
C TYR A 582 3.56 -10.29 -24.40
N LEU A 583 3.75 -9.34 -23.51
CA LEU A 583 2.75 -8.74 -22.65
C LEU A 583 2.56 -7.26 -23.00
N ALA A 584 1.40 -6.74 -22.63
CA ALA A 584 1.04 -5.33 -22.71
C ALA A 584 0.12 -4.98 -21.53
N PHE A 585 -0.28 -3.71 -21.42
CA PHE A 585 -1.22 -3.27 -20.39
C PHE A 585 -2.63 -2.99 -20.93
N GLU A 586 -3.59 -3.06 -20.02
CA GLU A 586 -4.96 -2.55 -20.16
C GLU A 586 -5.22 -1.66 -18.94
N HIS A 587 -5.31 -0.33 -19.13
CA HIS A 587 -5.79 0.54 -18.06
C HIS A 587 -7.27 0.29 -17.77
N ILE A 588 -7.62 0.36 -16.49
CA ILE A 588 -9.00 0.21 -16.01
C ILE A 588 -9.48 1.42 -15.21
N THR A 589 -8.61 2.40 -14.95
CA THR A 589 -8.97 3.65 -14.27
C THR A 589 -9.53 4.69 -15.25
N TRP A 590 -10.67 5.29 -14.93
CA TRP A 590 -11.40 6.20 -15.82
C TRP A 590 -11.63 7.58 -15.19
N ALA A 591 -10.80 8.57 -15.54
CA ALA A 591 -11.06 9.98 -15.28
C ALA A 591 -10.20 10.86 -16.20
N PRO A 592 -10.75 11.96 -16.75
CA PRO A 592 -10.02 12.78 -17.72
C PRO A 592 -8.75 13.41 -17.14
N TYR A 593 -7.66 13.38 -17.92
CA TYR A 593 -6.53 14.30 -17.71
C TYR A 593 -6.92 15.73 -18.09
N GLN A 594 -6.53 16.71 -17.28
CA GLN A 594 -6.88 18.11 -17.52
C GLN A 594 -6.03 18.71 -18.64
N THR A 595 -6.66 18.95 -19.80
CA THR A 595 -5.97 19.45 -21.01
C THR A 595 -5.33 20.83 -20.83
N LYS A 596 -5.81 21.64 -19.87
CA LYS A 596 -5.22 22.94 -19.52
C LYS A 596 -3.76 22.84 -19.05
N LEU A 597 -3.39 21.74 -18.40
CA LEU A 597 -2.02 21.49 -17.91
C LEU A 597 -1.12 20.82 -18.97
N ILE A 598 -1.66 20.40 -20.11
CA ILE A 598 -0.92 19.72 -21.16
C ILE A 598 -0.32 20.76 -22.13
N ASP A 599 1.00 20.79 -22.22
CA ASP A 599 1.69 21.45 -23.32
C ASP A 599 1.73 20.53 -24.55
N THR A 600 0.74 20.71 -25.43
CA THR A 600 0.61 19.92 -26.67
C THR A 600 1.82 20.01 -27.61
N THR A 601 2.70 21.00 -27.45
CA THR A 601 3.90 21.13 -28.28
C THR A 601 5.01 20.16 -27.88
N LEU A 602 4.94 19.61 -26.66
CA LEU A 602 5.88 18.59 -26.15
C LEU A 602 5.41 17.16 -26.42
N LEU A 603 4.16 16.99 -26.85
CA LEU A 603 3.59 15.68 -27.17
C LEU A 603 3.88 15.28 -28.63
N THR A 604 4.14 13.99 -28.81
CA THR A 604 4.19 13.35 -30.12
C THR A 604 2.77 13.11 -30.65
N PRO A 605 2.59 12.88 -31.97
CA PRO A 605 1.29 12.53 -32.52
C PRO A 605 0.65 11.30 -31.86
N ALA A 606 1.45 10.28 -31.53
CA ALA A 606 0.97 9.06 -30.89
C ALA A 606 0.49 9.31 -29.44
N GLU A 607 1.18 10.17 -28.69
CA GLU A 607 0.75 10.55 -27.33
C GLU A 607 -0.54 11.38 -27.36
N ILE A 608 -0.72 12.25 -28.36
CA ILE A 608 -1.99 12.98 -28.57
C ILE A 608 -3.13 12.02 -28.92
N GLU A 609 -2.89 11.06 -29.80
CA GLU A 609 -3.86 10.02 -30.14
C GLU A 609 -4.24 9.18 -28.91
N TRP A 610 -3.26 8.82 -28.08
CA TRP A 610 -3.49 8.11 -26.82
C TRP A 610 -4.40 8.90 -25.88
N VAL A 611 -4.12 10.19 -25.64
CA VAL A 611 -4.95 11.05 -24.77
C VAL A 611 -6.38 11.13 -25.31
N ASN A 612 -6.52 11.35 -26.62
CA ASN A 612 -7.82 11.46 -27.27
C ASN A 612 -8.63 10.15 -27.21
N ALA A 613 -7.98 9.00 -27.39
CA ALA A 613 -8.59 7.67 -27.26
C ALA A 613 -9.02 7.41 -25.82
N TYR A 614 -8.14 7.62 -24.85
CA TYR A 614 -8.42 7.47 -23.43
C TYR A 614 -9.61 8.36 -22.99
N HIS A 615 -9.63 9.62 -23.42
CA HIS A 615 -10.72 10.56 -23.17
C HIS A 615 -12.04 10.12 -23.83
N ALA A 616 -12.00 9.54 -25.03
CA ALA A 616 -13.17 8.97 -25.68
C ALA A 616 -13.73 7.76 -24.93
N ASP A 617 -12.86 6.89 -24.43
CA ASP A 617 -13.26 5.73 -23.62
C ASP A 617 -13.82 6.16 -22.27
N CYS A 618 -13.23 7.15 -21.60
CA CYS A 618 -13.80 7.77 -20.39
C CYS A 618 -15.27 8.17 -20.59
N ARG A 619 -15.58 8.90 -21.69
CA ARG A 619 -16.97 9.26 -22.01
C ARG A 619 -17.85 8.04 -22.17
N LYS A 620 -17.43 7.11 -23.05
CA LYS A 620 -18.22 5.95 -23.44
C LYS A 620 -18.56 5.06 -22.24
N ILE A 621 -17.57 4.83 -21.38
CA ILE A 621 -17.66 3.91 -20.25
C ILE A 621 -18.45 4.53 -19.10
N LEU A 622 -18.26 5.82 -18.82
CA LEU A 622 -18.84 6.45 -17.63
C LEU A 622 -20.23 7.06 -17.88
N GLN A 623 -20.58 7.42 -19.13
CA GLN A 623 -21.88 8.03 -19.44
C GLN A 623 -23.09 7.28 -18.84
N PRO A 624 -23.16 5.93 -18.81
CA PRO A 624 -24.29 5.22 -18.19
C PRO A 624 -24.46 5.46 -16.67
N TYR A 625 -23.43 5.95 -15.99
CA TYR A 625 -23.35 6.10 -14.53
C TYR A 625 -23.48 7.56 -14.05
N LEU A 626 -23.71 8.49 -14.98
CA LEU A 626 -23.73 9.93 -14.75
C LEU A 626 -25.12 10.51 -15.07
N ASN A 627 -25.46 11.63 -14.44
CA ASN A 627 -26.63 12.43 -14.81
C ASN A 627 -26.33 13.34 -16.02
N GLU A 628 -27.34 13.99 -16.60
CA GLU A 628 -27.14 14.80 -17.82
C GLU A 628 -26.16 15.97 -17.67
N GLN A 629 -26.08 16.60 -16.48
CA GLN A 629 -25.14 17.70 -16.24
C GLN A 629 -23.69 17.17 -16.19
N GLU A 630 -23.49 16.06 -15.50
CA GLU A 630 -22.19 15.37 -15.38
C GLU A 630 -21.74 14.82 -16.74
N LYS A 631 -22.65 14.28 -17.55
CA LYS A 631 -22.37 13.82 -18.93
C LYS A 631 -21.89 14.97 -19.80
N GLU A 632 -22.56 16.12 -19.75
CA GLU A 632 -22.16 17.29 -20.54
C GLU A 632 -20.82 17.87 -20.06
N TRP A 633 -20.60 17.89 -18.74
CA TRP A 633 -19.29 18.25 -18.18
C TRP A 633 -18.20 17.30 -18.71
N LEU A 634 -18.41 15.98 -18.61
CA LEU A 634 -17.45 14.99 -19.07
C LEU A 634 -17.21 15.12 -20.58
N ARG A 635 -18.25 15.34 -21.38
CA ARG A 635 -18.16 15.52 -22.83
C ARG A 635 -17.18 16.65 -23.19
N LYS A 636 -17.31 17.80 -22.52
CA LYS A 636 -16.43 18.94 -22.75
C LYS A 636 -15.02 18.70 -22.20
N ALA A 637 -14.90 18.11 -21.00
CA ALA A 637 -13.61 17.87 -20.35
C ALA A 637 -12.71 16.87 -21.11
N THR A 638 -13.29 16.15 -22.07
CA THR A 638 -12.63 15.11 -22.88
C THR A 638 -12.55 15.47 -24.37
N GLU A 639 -12.86 16.72 -24.74
CA GLU A 639 -12.76 17.15 -26.15
C GLU A 639 -11.35 16.88 -26.71
N PRO A 640 -11.24 16.40 -27.96
CA PRO A 640 -9.94 16.04 -28.52
C PRO A 640 -8.95 17.21 -28.53
N ILE A 641 -7.73 16.96 -28.09
CA ILE A 641 -6.61 17.88 -28.23
C ILE A 641 -5.94 17.70 -29.60
N ALA A 642 -5.39 18.79 -30.12
CA ALA A 642 -4.64 18.83 -31.38
C ALA A 642 -3.27 19.44 -31.16
N MET A 643 -2.30 19.08 -32.01
CA MET A 643 -1.02 19.80 -32.05
C MET A 643 -1.30 21.26 -32.40
N ARG A 644 -0.90 22.18 -31.53
CA ARG A 644 -0.78 23.59 -31.92
C ARG A 644 0.37 23.69 -32.92
N CYS A 645 0.05 23.92 -34.19
CA CYS A 645 1.08 24.30 -35.17
C CYS A 645 1.63 25.67 -34.74
N CYS A 646 2.92 25.73 -34.47
CA CYS A 646 3.63 26.99 -34.21
C CYS A 646 3.61 27.91 -35.43
#